data_AF-A0A8T2GFU1-F1
#
_entry.id   AF-A0A8T2GFU1-F1
#
_cell.length_a   1.000
_cell.length_b   1.000
_cell.length_c   1.000
_cell.angle_alpha   90.00
_cell.angle_beta   90.00
_cell.angle_gamma   90.00
#
_symmetry.space_group_name_H-M   'P 1'
#
loop_
_entity.id
_entity.type
_entity.pdbx_description
1 polymer ?
#
loop_
_entity_poly.entity_id
_entity_poly.type
_entity_poly.pdbx_seq_one_letter_code
_entity_poly.pdbx_strand_id
1 'polypeptide(L)'
;MEVCWQIQRPASLRPGFQEKGRVKINTFSVGFFPRSISSIASLESQYKSNGFLHQITASADFSRKKQGRMAASGPKSSGPRGFGRRTTVGSAQKRTQKKNGEKDSNATSTATNEVSGISKLPAAKVDVQKQSSVVLNERNVLDRSDIEDGSDRLDKKTTDDDDLLEQKLKLERENLRRKEIETLAAENLARGDRMFVYPVIVKPDEDIEVFLNRNLSTLNNEPDVLIMGAFNEWRWKSFTRRLEKTWIHEDWLSCLLHIPKEAYKMDFVFFNGQSVYDNNDSKDFCVEIKGGMDKVDFENFLLEEKLREQEKLAKEEAERERQKEEKRRIEAQKAAIEADRAQAKAETQKRRELLQPAIKKAVVSAENVWYIEPSDFKAEDTVKLYYNKRSGPLTNSKELWLHGGFNNWVDGLSIVVKLVNAELKDVDPKSGNWWFAEVVVPGGALVIDWVFADGPPKGAFLYDNNGYQDFHALVPQKLPEELYWLEEENMIFRKLQEDRRLKEEVMRAKMEKTARLKAETKERTLKKFLLSQKDVVYTEPLEIQAGNPVTVLYNPANTVLNGKPEVWFRGSFNRWTHRLGPLPPQKMEATDDESSHVKTTAKVPLDAYMMDFVFSEKEDGGIFDNKNGLDYHLPVVGGISKEPPLHIVHIAVEMAPIAKVGGLGDVVTSLSRAVQELNHNVDIVFPKYDCIKHNFVKDLQFNRSYHWGGTEIKVWHGKVEGLSVYFLDPQNGLFQRGCVYGCADDAGRFGFFCHAALEFLLQGGFHPDILHCHDWSSAPVSWLFKDHYTQYGLIKTRIVFTIHNLEFGANAIGKAMTFADKATTVSPTYAKEVAGNSVISAHLYKFHGIINGIDPDIWDPYNDNFIPVPYTSENVVEGKRAAKEELQNRLGLKSADFPVVGIITRLTHQKGIHLIKHAIWRTLERNGQVVLLGSAPDPRIQNDFVNLANQLHSSHGDRARLVLTYDEPLSHLIYAGADFILVPSIFEPCGLTQLIAMRYGAVPVVRKTGGLFDTVFDVDHDKERAQAQVLEPNGFSFDGADAPGVDYALNRAISAWYDGREWFNSLCKTVMEQDWSWNRPALEYLELYHSARK
;
A
#
# COMPACT_ATOMS: atom_id res chain seq x y z
N MET A 1 -51.00 23.59 14.67
CA MET A 1 -49.69 23.83 14.02
C MET A 1 -49.12 22.48 13.57
N GLU A 2 -49.65 21.79 12.57
CA GLU A 2 -50.31 22.21 11.31
C GLU A 2 -49.47 23.09 10.39
N VAL A 3 -49.11 22.49 9.25
CA VAL A 3 -49.00 22.92 7.83
C VAL A 3 -48.24 21.74 7.20
N CYS A 4 -48.77 20.81 6.39
CA CYS A 4 -49.85 20.74 5.39
C CYS A 4 -49.42 21.11 3.95
N TRP A 5 -49.95 20.38 2.95
CA TRP A 5 -49.81 20.54 1.48
C TRP A 5 -48.44 20.14 0.85
N GLN A 6 -48.35 19.52 -0.35
CA GLN A 6 -49.37 18.93 -1.25
C GLN A 6 -48.79 17.80 -2.15
N ILE A 7 -49.65 16.98 -2.75
CA ILE A 7 -49.36 15.91 -3.70
C ILE A 7 -49.36 16.45 -5.15
N GLN A 8 -48.48 15.91 -6.02
CA GLN A 8 -48.74 15.89 -7.47
C GLN A 8 -48.33 14.56 -8.13
N ARG A 9 -49.21 14.06 -9.01
CA ARG A 9 -48.92 13.05 -10.05
C ARG A 9 -49.32 13.66 -11.40
N PRO A 10 -48.61 13.30 -12.47
CA PRO A 10 -49.27 12.76 -13.67
C PRO A 10 -48.49 11.56 -14.23
N ALA A 11 -48.92 10.85 -15.28
CA ALA A 11 -50.23 10.43 -15.78
C ALA A 11 -49.96 9.40 -16.90
N SER A 12 -50.88 8.47 -17.19
CA SER A 12 -50.62 7.34 -18.11
C SER A 12 -51.05 7.61 -19.57
N LEU A 13 -50.21 7.26 -20.56
CA LEU A 13 -50.62 7.16 -21.97
C LEU A 13 -50.08 5.90 -22.69
N ARG A 14 -51.00 5.23 -23.36
CA ARG A 14 -50.97 4.19 -24.43
C ARG A 14 -52.34 4.32 -25.16
N PRO A 15 -52.61 3.76 -26.37
CA PRO A 15 -51.95 2.65 -27.06
C PRO A 15 -51.76 2.85 -28.60
N GLY A 16 -51.44 1.77 -29.36
CA GLY A 16 -51.69 1.73 -30.81
C GLY A 16 -51.01 0.59 -31.60
N PHE A 17 -51.81 -0.38 -32.09
CA PHE A 17 -51.59 -1.38 -33.17
C PHE A 17 -50.35 -2.35 -33.08
N GLN A 18 -50.36 -3.65 -33.45
CA GLN A 18 -50.99 -4.48 -34.52
C GLN A 18 -50.31 -4.29 -35.91
N GLU A 19 -50.02 -5.32 -36.74
CA GLU A 19 -50.31 -6.78 -36.84
C GLU A 19 -49.04 -7.55 -37.36
N LYS A 20 -48.91 -8.88 -37.62
CA LYS A 20 -49.71 -10.15 -37.49
C LYS A 20 -48.73 -11.36 -37.56
N GLY A 21 -49.14 -12.58 -37.17
CA GLY A 21 -48.38 -13.83 -37.44
C GLY A 21 -49.09 -15.12 -36.99
N ARG A 22 -49.29 -16.11 -37.88
CA ARG A 22 -50.18 -17.30 -37.69
C ARG A 22 -49.47 -18.50 -37.01
N VAL A 23 -50.00 -19.09 -35.93
CA VAL A 23 -50.88 -20.31 -35.86
C VAL A 23 -50.15 -21.61 -36.28
N LYS A 24 -50.03 -22.71 -35.50
CA LYS A 24 -51.02 -23.61 -34.80
C LYS A 24 -50.23 -24.40 -33.71
N ILE A 25 -50.59 -24.58 -32.42
CA ILE A 25 -51.78 -25.11 -31.71
C ILE A 25 -52.02 -26.63 -31.86
N ASN A 26 -51.70 -27.41 -30.80
CA ASN A 26 -52.47 -28.53 -30.18
C ASN A 26 -51.59 -29.32 -29.15
N THR A 27 -52.04 -29.83 -27.98
CA THR A 27 -53.23 -29.59 -27.11
C THR A 27 -53.09 -30.34 -25.76
N PHE A 28 -53.55 -29.74 -24.64
CA PHE A 28 -54.07 -30.38 -23.38
C PHE A 28 -53.19 -31.33 -22.53
N SER A 29 -53.38 -31.52 -21.21
CA SER A 29 -54.22 -30.85 -20.18
C SER A 29 -53.81 -31.21 -18.74
N VAL A 30 -53.95 -30.27 -17.78
CA VAL A 30 -54.36 -30.50 -16.36
C VAL A 30 -55.16 -29.26 -15.92
N GLY A 31 -56.05 -29.33 -14.91
CA GLY A 31 -56.90 -28.19 -14.50
C GLY A 31 -57.15 -28.02 -13.00
N PHE A 32 -57.61 -26.81 -12.64
CA PHE A 32 -58.38 -26.36 -11.45
C PHE A 32 -58.04 -26.89 -10.02
N PHE A 33 -57.55 -25.96 -9.16
CA PHE A 33 -58.18 -25.39 -7.92
C PHE A 33 -58.97 -26.29 -6.90
N PRO A 34 -59.19 -25.89 -5.60
CA PRO A 34 -58.78 -24.67 -4.87
C PRO A 34 -58.31 -24.80 -3.38
N ARG A 35 -57.82 -23.66 -2.82
CA ARG A 35 -57.94 -23.14 -1.42
C ARG A 35 -57.68 -24.01 -0.16
N SER A 36 -56.60 -23.64 0.55
CA SER A 36 -56.56 -23.16 1.97
C SER A 36 -57.30 -23.89 3.11
N ILE A 37 -56.55 -24.30 4.15
CA ILE A 37 -56.83 -24.00 5.58
C ILE A 37 -55.55 -24.20 6.45
N SER A 38 -55.59 -23.72 7.70
CA SER A 38 -54.46 -23.58 8.64
C SER A 38 -54.13 -24.83 9.48
N SER A 39 -52.83 -25.08 9.72
CA SER A 39 -52.22 -25.21 11.07
C SER A 39 -50.79 -25.78 10.99
N ILE A 40 -49.81 -25.15 11.64
CA ILE A 40 -48.49 -25.77 11.89
C ILE A 40 -48.27 -25.84 13.40
N ALA A 41 -48.22 -27.07 13.90
CA ALA A 41 -47.78 -27.42 15.24
C ALA A 41 -46.98 -28.73 15.16
N SER A 42 -46.08 -28.95 16.13
CA SER A 42 -45.25 -30.16 16.31
C SER A 42 -44.53 -30.72 15.07
N LEU A 43 -43.24 -30.40 14.95
CA LEU A 43 -42.26 -31.22 14.22
C LEU A 43 -41.07 -31.64 15.10
N GLU A 44 -41.33 -31.83 16.40
CA GLU A 44 -40.44 -32.58 17.31
C GLU A 44 -40.57 -34.09 17.05
N SER A 45 -39.88 -34.65 16.05
CA SER A 45 -39.78 -36.11 15.90
C SER A 45 -38.65 -36.58 14.96
N GLN A 46 -37.37 -36.36 15.30
CA GLN A 46 -36.30 -37.25 14.77
C GLN A 46 -34.98 -37.36 15.56
N TYR A 47 -34.92 -36.96 16.84
CA TYR A 47 -33.76 -37.23 17.70
C TYR A 47 -34.16 -37.57 19.16
N LYS A 48 -34.21 -38.87 19.51
CA LYS A 48 -33.82 -39.47 20.82
C LYS A 48 -34.26 -40.94 20.99
N SER A 49 -33.30 -41.86 20.96
CA SER A 49 -33.28 -43.18 21.65
C SER A 49 -32.03 -43.95 21.19
N ASN A 50 -31.06 -44.40 21.99
CA ASN A 50 -30.79 -44.28 23.43
C ASN A 50 -29.27 -43.94 23.57
N GLY A 51 -28.74 -43.39 24.65
CA GLY A 51 -29.34 -43.11 25.96
C GLY A 51 -28.78 -43.98 27.08
N PHE A 52 -27.52 -43.77 27.48
CA PHE A 52 -27.08 -43.97 28.87
C PHE A 52 -25.82 -43.15 29.22
N LEU A 53 -25.68 -42.90 30.52
CA LEU A 53 -24.70 -42.06 31.21
C LEU A 53 -23.22 -42.43 30.95
N HIS A 54 -22.33 -41.43 30.87
CA HIS A 54 -20.92 -41.63 31.27
C HIS A 54 -20.30 -40.37 31.89
N GLN A 55 -19.54 -40.57 32.97
CA GLN A 55 -18.77 -39.54 33.66
C GLN A 55 -17.47 -39.24 32.91
N ILE A 56 -17.01 -37.99 32.95
CA ILE A 56 -15.64 -37.65 32.56
C ILE A 56 -14.71 -37.96 33.74
N THR A 57 -14.12 -39.16 33.73
CA THR A 57 -13.01 -39.54 34.61
C THR A 57 -11.81 -39.91 33.77
N ALA A 58 -10.68 -39.23 33.99
CA ALA A 58 -9.43 -39.65 33.40
C ALA A 58 -8.95 -40.96 34.06
N SER A 59 -8.40 -41.87 33.24
CA SER A 59 -7.48 -42.89 33.73
C SER A 59 -6.37 -43.10 32.69
N ALA A 60 -5.15 -43.27 33.19
CA ALA A 60 -4.06 -43.83 32.42
C ALA A 60 -4.09 -45.37 32.49
N ASP A 61 -2.99 -45.97 32.04
CA ASP A 61 -2.58 -47.38 32.18
C ASP A 61 -3.39 -48.47 31.47
N PHE A 62 -2.67 -49.18 30.59
CA PHE A 62 -2.62 -50.63 30.67
C PHE A 62 -1.17 -51.11 30.77
N SER A 63 -0.91 -52.14 31.58
CA SER A 63 0.44 -52.40 32.11
C SER A 63 0.96 -53.83 31.86
N ARG A 64 2.23 -53.90 31.43
CA ARG A 64 3.29 -54.89 31.74
C ARG A 64 2.99 -56.41 31.88
N LYS A 65 3.94 -57.19 31.30
CA LYS A 65 4.50 -58.51 31.73
C LYS A 65 3.75 -59.83 31.42
N LYS A 66 4.31 -60.65 30.51
CA LYS A 66 5.18 -61.86 30.72
C LYS A 66 5.52 -62.45 29.33
N GLN A 67 6.74 -62.90 28.97
CA GLN A 67 7.71 -63.89 29.50
C GLN A 67 7.38 -65.38 29.22
N GLY A 68 8.30 -66.07 28.51
CA GLY A 68 8.30 -67.52 28.22
C GLY A 68 8.55 -67.81 26.72
N ARG A 69 9.76 -67.89 26.16
CA ARG A 69 11.03 -68.57 26.52
C ARG A 69 11.04 -70.09 26.23
N MET A 70 11.65 -70.47 25.10
CA MET A 70 12.53 -71.64 24.95
C MET A 70 13.68 -71.28 24.00
N ALA A 71 14.83 -71.96 24.11
CA ALA A 71 16.03 -71.65 23.34
C ALA A 71 17.00 -72.85 23.23
N ALA A 72 17.55 -73.06 22.03
CA ALA A 72 18.70 -73.92 21.67
C ALA A 72 19.00 -73.67 20.17
N SER A 73 20.23 -73.73 19.64
CA SER A 73 21.57 -73.96 20.22
C SER A 73 22.66 -73.51 19.22
N GLY A 74 23.92 -73.37 19.66
CA GLY A 74 25.10 -73.47 18.78
C GLY A 74 25.93 -72.18 18.60
N PRO A 75 27.16 -72.11 19.16
CA PRO A 75 28.10 -71.01 18.95
C PRO A 75 29.41 -71.45 18.24
N LYS A 76 30.16 -70.51 17.65
CA LYS A 76 31.61 -70.27 17.92
C LYS A 76 32.23 -69.19 17.01
N SER A 77 33.40 -68.71 17.43
CA SER A 77 34.20 -67.65 16.81
C SER A 77 35.58 -68.13 16.37
N SER A 78 36.06 -67.69 15.19
CA SER A 78 37.49 -67.71 14.82
C SER A 78 37.78 -66.83 13.60
N GLY A 79 38.81 -65.97 13.65
CA GLY A 79 39.49 -65.43 12.46
C GLY A 79 40.81 -66.20 12.22
N PRO A 80 41.89 -65.58 11.67
CA PRO A 80 42.00 -64.32 10.92
C PRO A 80 42.89 -64.49 9.63
N ARG A 81 43.45 -63.38 9.10
CA ARG A 81 44.46 -63.18 8.01
C ARG A 81 43.88 -62.54 6.72
N GLY A 82 44.58 -61.68 5.98
CA GLY A 82 45.91 -61.07 6.25
C GLY A 82 46.47 -60.17 5.12
N PHE A 83 47.53 -59.42 5.47
CA PHE A 83 48.53 -58.65 4.68
C PHE A 83 48.71 -58.95 3.17
N GLY A 84 49.18 -58.04 2.30
CA GLY A 84 49.78 -56.69 2.42
C GLY A 84 50.30 -56.24 1.02
N ARG A 85 51.18 -55.25 0.75
CA ARG A 85 51.80 -54.09 1.43
C ARG A 85 52.99 -53.63 0.56
N ARG A 86 53.09 -52.36 0.13
CA ARG A 86 54.35 -51.59 -0.19
C ARG A 86 53.96 -50.10 -0.31
N THR A 87 54.30 -49.18 0.61
CA THR A 87 55.60 -48.51 0.91
C THR A 87 56.08 -47.57 -0.21
N THR A 88 56.51 -46.32 0.01
CA THR A 88 56.93 -45.65 1.28
C THR A 88 56.87 -44.11 1.22
N VAL A 89 56.24 -43.50 2.24
CA VAL A 89 56.77 -42.49 3.21
C VAL A 89 57.42 -41.18 2.72
N GLY A 90 56.90 -40.06 3.27
CA GLY A 90 57.57 -38.77 3.43
C GLY A 90 56.67 -37.81 4.25
N SER A 91 57.14 -37.28 5.39
CA SER A 91 56.25 -36.69 6.41
C SER A 91 56.75 -35.40 7.08
N ALA A 92 55.93 -34.34 6.97
CA ALA A 92 55.54 -33.35 8.00
C ALA A 92 56.56 -32.57 8.89
N GLN A 93 56.14 -31.33 9.21
CA GLN A 93 56.45 -30.46 10.38
C GLN A 93 57.49 -29.31 10.28
N LYS A 94 57.00 -28.14 10.74
CA LYS A 94 57.63 -27.12 11.62
C LYS A 94 58.70 -26.12 11.10
N ARG A 95 58.26 -24.85 11.11
CA ARG A 95 58.80 -23.65 11.82
C ARG A 95 60.24 -23.12 11.53
N THR A 96 60.26 -21.77 11.52
CA THR A 96 61.30 -20.82 12.00
C THR A 96 62.53 -20.41 11.15
N GLN A 97 62.56 -19.10 10.83
CA GLN A 97 63.67 -18.13 10.77
C GLN A 97 64.77 -18.19 9.69
N LYS A 98 64.96 -17.03 9.01
CA LYS A 98 66.22 -16.41 8.48
C LYS A 98 67.00 -17.24 7.42
N LYS A 99 67.66 -16.65 6.41
CA LYS A 99 68.24 -15.29 6.25
C LYS A 99 68.35 -14.93 4.74
N ASN A 100 68.85 -13.73 4.41
CA ASN A 100 68.80 -13.13 3.07
C ASN A 100 69.98 -13.48 2.13
N GLY A 101 69.75 -13.30 0.82
CA GLY A 101 70.69 -12.93 -0.25
C GLY A 101 69.84 -12.57 -1.49
N GLU A 102 69.69 -11.29 -1.85
CA GLU A 102 70.45 -10.58 -2.92
C GLU A 102 70.27 -11.22 -4.32
N LYS A 103 69.94 -10.50 -5.40
CA LYS A 103 69.89 -9.06 -5.76
C LYS A 103 68.89 -8.88 -6.94
N ASP A 104 68.47 -7.72 -7.46
CA ASP A 104 68.71 -6.27 -7.28
C ASP A 104 67.31 -5.58 -7.40
N SER A 105 66.92 -4.53 -6.66
CA SER A 105 67.36 -3.11 -6.68
C SER A 105 66.94 -2.31 -7.95
N ASN A 106 66.47 -1.05 -7.89
CA ASN A 106 66.18 -0.19 -6.74
C ASN A 106 65.27 1.03 -7.10
N ALA A 107 64.72 1.71 -6.07
CA ALA A 107 64.36 3.16 -5.97
C ALA A 107 62.98 3.45 -5.34
N THR A 108 62.95 4.34 -4.33
CA THR A 108 61.77 4.74 -3.54
C THR A 108 61.81 6.22 -3.14
N SER A 109 60.65 6.83 -2.86
CA SER A 109 60.43 7.97 -1.93
C SER A 109 58.91 8.20 -1.81
N THR A 110 58.20 8.12 -0.67
CA THR A 110 58.31 8.65 0.72
C THR A 110 57.53 9.95 0.98
N ALA A 111 56.28 9.76 1.45
CA ALA A 111 55.75 10.21 2.75
C ALA A 111 55.48 11.70 3.10
N THR A 112 54.32 11.88 3.73
CA THR A 112 53.95 12.80 4.84
C THR A 112 53.84 14.33 4.64
N ASN A 113 52.60 14.79 4.85
CA ASN A 113 52.08 16.07 5.35
C ASN A 113 53.07 17.06 6.03
N GLU A 114 52.84 18.38 5.88
CA GLU A 114 52.17 19.20 6.92
C GLU A 114 51.72 20.64 6.49
N VAL A 115 50.54 21.04 6.98
CA VAL A 115 50.13 22.37 7.53
C VAL A 115 50.12 23.67 6.67
N SER A 116 48.89 24.19 6.50
CA SER A 116 48.44 25.63 6.42
C SER A 116 48.62 26.46 5.13
N GLY A 117 47.80 27.53 5.00
CA GLY A 117 48.25 28.76 4.29
C GLY A 117 47.42 29.36 3.14
N ILE A 118 46.08 29.49 3.25
CA ILE A 118 45.17 30.37 2.47
C ILE A 118 45.78 31.22 1.32
N SER A 119 45.40 30.96 0.06
CA SER A 119 45.37 32.02 -0.98
C SER A 119 44.39 31.78 -2.14
N LYS A 120 43.41 32.69 -2.25
CA LYS A 120 42.66 33.16 -3.45
C LYS A 120 42.59 32.23 -4.69
N LEU A 121 41.43 31.60 -4.90
CA LEU A 121 40.99 31.14 -6.21
C LEU A 121 40.64 32.35 -7.13
N PRO A 122 40.97 32.32 -8.43
CA PRO A 122 40.48 33.29 -9.40
C PRO A 122 39.03 32.97 -9.82
N ALA A 123 38.24 34.01 -10.08
CA ALA A 123 36.87 33.84 -10.55
C ALA A 123 36.82 33.65 -12.08
N ALA A 124 36.15 32.59 -12.53
CA ALA A 124 35.64 32.46 -13.88
C ALA A 124 34.11 32.26 -13.79
N LYS A 125 33.34 33.18 -14.35
CA LYS A 125 31.88 33.06 -14.37
C LYS A 125 31.45 32.06 -15.43
N VAL A 126 30.42 31.26 -15.11
CA VAL A 126 29.54 30.68 -16.12
C VAL A 126 28.20 31.41 -15.98
N ASP A 127 28.03 32.49 -16.74
CA ASP A 127 26.79 33.28 -16.71
C ASP A 127 25.65 32.51 -17.38
N VAL A 128 24.50 32.43 -16.70
CA VAL A 128 23.29 31.79 -17.20
C VAL A 128 22.58 32.76 -18.15
N GLN A 129 22.44 32.39 -19.42
CA GLN A 129 21.41 33.00 -20.28
C GLN A 129 20.68 31.98 -21.16
N LYS A 130 19.39 32.26 -21.33
CA LYS A 130 18.45 31.49 -22.15
C LYS A 130 18.85 31.61 -23.62
N GLN A 131 18.91 30.50 -24.36
CA GLN A 131 18.13 30.36 -25.58
C GLN A 131 18.06 28.91 -26.08
N SER A 132 17.04 28.66 -26.89
CA SER A 132 16.65 27.36 -27.44
C SER A 132 17.66 26.79 -28.46
N SER A 133 18.23 25.62 -28.17
CA SER A 133 19.00 24.84 -29.15
C SER A 133 18.08 23.89 -29.93
N VAL A 134 17.49 24.38 -31.03
CA VAL A 134 16.80 23.53 -32.00
C VAL A 134 17.84 22.86 -32.90
N VAL A 135 17.89 21.53 -32.89
CA VAL A 135 18.63 20.77 -33.91
C VAL A 135 17.68 20.49 -35.06
N LEU A 136 17.97 21.07 -36.23
CA LEU A 136 17.21 20.86 -37.46
C LEU A 136 17.45 19.45 -37.99
N ASN A 137 16.37 18.79 -38.41
CA ASN A 137 16.41 17.67 -39.35
C ASN A 137 15.73 18.11 -40.66
N GLU A 138 16.12 17.53 -41.78
CA GLU A 138 15.96 18.14 -43.10
C GLU A 138 14.51 18.16 -43.62
N ARG A 139 13.93 19.36 -43.76
CA ARG A 139 12.90 19.64 -44.78
C ARG A 139 13.08 21.03 -45.38
N ASN A 140 13.60 21.08 -46.60
CA ASN A 140 13.54 22.27 -47.43
C ASN A 140 12.10 22.48 -47.91
N VAL A 141 11.46 23.56 -47.44
CA VAL A 141 10.52 24.34 -48.25
C VAL A 141 11.04 25.77 -48.24
N LEU A 142 11.60 26.20 -49.36
CA LEU A 142 11.80 27.62 -49.62
C LEU A 142 10.46 28.18 -50.09
N ASP A 143 9.82 28.99 -49.26
CA ASP A 143 9.09 30.14 -49.76
C ASP A 143 10.03 31.34 -49.68
N ARG A 144 10.06 32.17 -50.74
CA ARG A 144 11.08 33.21 -50.90
C ARG A 144 10.59 34.34 -51.79
N SER A 145 10.32 35.48 -51.16
CA SER A 145 10.24 36.81 -51.79
C SER A 145 11.07 37.81 -50.97
N ASP A 146 11.27 39.00 -51.54
CA ASP A 146 11.82 40.20 -50.90
C ASP A 146 13.29 40.17 -50.43
N ILE A 147 14.21 40.24 -51.40
CA ILE A 147 15.43 41.07 -51.29
C ILE A 147 15.55 41.91 -52.57
N GLU A 148 15.81 43.21 -52.41
CA GLU A 148 15.96 44.19 -53.50
C GLU A 148 17.37 44.19 -54.15
N ASP A 149 17.41 44.70 -55.37
CA ASP A 149 18.51 45.27 -56.17
C ASP A 149 20.00 44.90 -55.93
N GLY A 150 20.68 44.58 -57.03
CA GLY A 150 22.12 44.31 -57.09
C GLY A 150 22.67 44.29 -58.53
N SER A 151 22.53 45.39 -59.26
CA SER A 151 22.88 45.47 -60.69
C SER A 151 24.38 45.44 -61.00
N ASP A 152 24.82 44.60 -61.95
CA ASP A 152 25.28 45.14 -63.25
C ASP A 152 25.34 44.10 -64.40
N ARG A 153 24.84 44.51 -65.57
CA ARG A 153 25.14 44.06 -66.96
C ARG A 153 25.55 42.59 -67.24
N LEU A 154 24.62 41.78 -67.77
CA LEU A 154 24.54 41.39 -69.20
C LEU A 154 23.32 40.47 -69.49
N ASP A 155 23.07 40.19 -70.77
CA ASP A 155 22.14 39.16 -71.31
C ASP A 155 20.68 39.14 -70.81
N LYS A 156 19.98 40.23 -71.06
CA LYS A 156 18.53 40.38 -70.83
C LYS A 156 17.68 39.75 -71.95
N LYS A 157 17.75 38.43 -72.16
CA LYS A 157 17.04 37.78 -73.29
C LYS A 157 16.67 36.28 -73.17
N THR A 158 16.69 35.69 -71.98
CA THR A 158 16.46 34.23 -71.80
C THR A 158 15.47 33.86 -70.69
N THR A 159 15.06 34.79 -69.82
CA THR A 159 14.12 34.49 -68.72
C THR A 159 12.68 34.33 -69.18
N ASP A 160 12.23 35.13 -70.15
CA ASP A 160 10.84 35.11 -70.63
C ASP A 160 10.48 33.77 -71.29
N ASP A 161 11.44 33.10 -71.94
CA ASP A 161 11.22 31.81 -72.61
C ASP A 161 11.07 30.63 -71.63
N ASP A 162 11.74 30.64 -70.48
CA ASP A 162 11.60 29.57 -69.46
C ASP A 162 10.26 29.68 -68.72
N ASP A 163 9.82 30.89 -68.34
CA ASP A 163 8.47 31.12 -67.79
C ASP A 163 7.37 30.72 -68.80
N LEU A 164 7.57 31.06 -70.09
CA LEU A 164 6.65 30.67 -71.16
C LEU A 164 6.67 29.16 -71.42
N LEU A 165 7.81 28.50 -71.22
CA LEU A 165 7.96 27.05 -71.32
C LEU A 165 7.28 26.33 -70.15
N GLU A 166 7.44 26.81 -68.92
CA GLU A 166 6.77 26.22 -67.76
C GLU A 166 5.25 26.45 -67.81
N GLN A 167 4.79 27.63 -68.24
CA GLN A 167 3.36 27.88 -68.51
C GLN A 167 2.82 26.98 -69.63
N LYS A 168 3.58 26.77 -70.72
CA LYS A 168 3.21 25.79 -71.77
C LYS A 168 3.13 24.37 -71.22
N LEU A 169 4.13 23.91 -70.48
CA LEU A 169 4.16 22.57 -69.89
C LEU A 169 3.01 22.37 -68.89
N LYS A 170 2.64 23.41 -68.13
CA LYS A 170 1.50 23.39 -67.21
C LYS A 170 0.18 23.30 -67.97
N LEU A 171 0.00 24.11 -69.02
CA LEU A 171 -1.18 24.08 -69.90
C LEU A 171 -1.29 22.76 -70.69
N GLU A 172 -0.17 22.20 -71.13
CA GLU A 172 -0.11 20.92 -71.85
C GLU A 172 -0.46 19.74 -70.93
N ARG A 173 0.06 19.72 -69.70
CA ARG A 173 -0.36 18.76 -68.66
C ARG A 173 -1.83 18.91 -68.31
N GLU A 174 -2.36 20.13 -68.23
CA GLU A 174 -3.78 20.35 -67.94
C GLU A 174 -4.68 19.89 -69.10
N ASN A 175 -4.31 20.19 -70.34
CA ASN A 175 -5.02 19.70 -71.53
C ASN A 175 -4.96 18.16 -71.63
N LEU A 176 -3.83 17.54 -71.28
CA LEU A 176 -3.70 16.09 -71.21
C LEU A 176 -4.63 15.50 -70.13
N ARG A 177 -4.62 16.06 -68.90
CA ARG A 177 -5.54 15.68 -67.82
C ARG A 177 -7.01 15.80 -68.25
N ARG A 178 -7.42 16.93 -68.86
CA ARG A 178 -8.80 17.12 -69.33
C ARG A 178 -9.20 16.05 -70.34
N LYS A 179 -8.32 15.74 -71.29
CA LYS A 179 -8.55 14.69 -72.30
C LYS A 179 -8.61 13.28 -71.70
N GLU A 180 -7.80 12.98 -70.69
CA GLU A 180 -7.88 11.72 -69.94
C GLU A 180 -9.21 11.60 -69.18
N ILE A 181 -9.63 12.66 -68.50
CA ILE A 181 -10.92 12.75 -67.77
C ILE A 181 -12.10 12.60 -68.73
N GLU A 182 -12.07 13.25 -69.90
CA GLU A 182 -13.10 13.10 -70.96
C GLU A 182 -13.15 11.68 -71.52
N THR A 183 -11.99 11.04 -71.71
CA THR A 183 -11.91 9.64 -72.16
C THR A 183 -12.50 8.69 -71.10
N LEU A 184 -12.14 8.90 -69.83
CA LEU A 184 -12.70 8.14 -68.70
C LEU A 184 -14.22 8.36 -68.57
N ALA A 185 -14.71 9.59 -68.71
CA ALA A 185 -16.14 9.89 -68.66
C ALA A 185 -16.91 9.14 -69.77
N ALA A 186 -16.38 9.13 -71.00
CA ALA A 186 -16.96 8.40 -72.12
C ALA A 186 -16.94 6.87 -71.92
N GLU A 187 -15.83 6.32 -71.39
CA GLU A 187 -15.74 4.90 -71.05
C GLU A 187 -16.73 4.46 -69.96
N ASN A 188 -16.80 5.22 -68.85
CA ASN A 188 -17.71 4.92 -67.75
C ASN A 188 -19.18 5.02 -68.20
N LEU A 189 -19.51 6.05 -68.99
CA LEU A 189 -20.84 6.19 -69.60
C LEU A 189 -21.18 5.01 -70.53
N ALA A 190 -20.22 4.50 -71.31
CA ALA A 190 -20.41 3.33 -72.16
C ALA A 190 -20.54 2.02 -71.39
N ARG A 191 -19.98 1.93 -70.18
CA ARG A 191 -20.18 0.80 -69.23
C ARG A 191 -21.49 0.92 -68.43
N GLY A 192 -22.07 2.11 -68.35
CA GLY A 192 -23.21 2.43 -67.47
C GLY A 192 -22.80 2.80 -66.04
N ASP A 193 -21.50 3.03 -65.80
CA ASP A 193 -20.96 3.42 -64.51
C ASP A 193 -21.38 4.86 -64.17
N ARG A 194 -22.11 5.03 -63.06
CA ARG A 194 -22.68 6.34 -62.65
C ARG A 194 -21.62 7.36 -62.24
N MET A 195 -20.41 6.91 -61.87
CA MET A 195 -19.37 7.75 -61.30
C MET A 195 -17.96 7.25 -61.66
N PHE A 196 -16.95 8.11 -61.53
CA PHE A 196 -15.54 7.73 -61.57
C PHE A 196 -14.68 8.66 -60.71
N VAL A 197 -13.38 8.34 -60.56
CA VAL A 197 -12.39 9.16 -59.85
C VAL A 197 -11.17 9.40 -60.72
N TYR A 198 -10.55 10.57 -60.59
CA TYR A 198 -9.27 10.92 -61.23
C TYR A 198 -8.29 11.47 -60.17
N PRO A 199 -7.04 10.97 -60.10
CA PRO A 199 -6.48 9.84 -60.84
C PRO A 199 -7.19 8.50 -60.52
N VAL A 200 -7.16 7.56 -61.47
CA VAL A 200 -7.82 6.24 -61.34
C VAL A 200 -7.16 5.38 -60.24
N ILE A 201 -5.88 5.60 -59.96
CA ILE A 201 -5.17 5.00 -58.82
C ILE A 201 -5.11 6.05 -57.72
N VAL A 202 -6.02 5.93 -56.76
CA VAL A 202 -6.06 6.80 -55.56
C VAL A 202 -4.96 6.39 -54.58
N LYS A 203 -4.24 7.39 -54.04
CA LYS A 203 -3.14 7.24 -53.07
C LYS A 203 -3.37 8.13 -51.83
N PRO A 204 -2.72 7.85 -50.68
CA PRO A 204 -2.66 8.78 -49.56
C PRO A 204 -1.92 10.08 -49.93
N ASP A 205 -2.29 11.19 -49.28
CA ASP A 205 -1.70 12.54 -49.43
C ASP A 205 -1.90 13.21 -50.81
N GLU A 206 -2.69 12.61 -51.69
CA GLU A 206 -3.01 13.16 -53.01
C GLU A 206 -4.45 13.72 -53.04
N ASP A 207 -4.65 14.80 -53.80
CA ASP A 207 -6.00 15.31 -54.10
C ASP A 207 -6.58 14.53 -55.28
N ILE A 208 -7.81 14.01 -55.11
CA ILE A 208 -8.58 13.37 -56.18
C ILE A 208 -9.80 14.20 -56.57
N GLU A 209 -10.25 14.04 -57.79
CA GLU A 209 -11.50 14.60 -58.28
C GLU A 209 -12.51 13.47 -58.51
N VAL A 210 -13.63 13.52 -57.79
CA VAL A 210 -14.72 12.54 -57.87
C VAL A 210 -15.80 13.07 -58.80
N PHE A 211 -16.18 12.31 -59.82
CA PHE A 211 -17.15 12.67 -60.85
C PHE A 211 -18.42 11.82 -60.74
N LEU A 212 -19.59 12.44 -60.78
CA LEU A 212 -20.91 11.78 -60.81
C LEU A 212 -21.69 12.24 -62.05
N ASN A 213 -22.22 11.30 -62.83
CA ASN A 213 -23.17 11.59 -63.90
C ASN A 213 -24.57 11.71 -63.31
N ARG A 214 -25.10 12.94 -63.27
CA ARG A 214 -26.40 13.22 -62.66
C ARG A 214 -27.56 12.59 -63.43
N ASN A 215 -27.46 12.39 -64.75
CA ASN A 215 -28.49 11.73 -65.55
C ASN A 215 -28.69 10.24 -65.17
N LEU A 216 -27.60 9.57 -64.76
CA LEU A 216 -27.61 8.15 -64.35
C LEU A 216 -27.90 7.94 -62.86
N SER A 217 -27.99 9.02 -62.08
CA SER A 217 -28.21 8.99 -60.63
C SER A 217 -29.69 9.12 -60.26
N THR A 218 -30.05 8.63 -59.08
CA THR A 218 -31.33 8.92 -58.42
C THR A 218 -31.55 10.42 -58.14
N LEU A 219 -30.49 11.23 -58.20
CA LEU A 219 -30.48 12.68 -57.95
C LEU A 219 -30.68 13.54 -59.22
N ASN A 220 -31.10 12.92 -60.33
CA ASN A 220 -31.21 13.57 -61.65
C ASN A 220 -32.06 14.85 -61.71
N ASN A 221 -33.06 15.00 -60.83
CA ASN A 221 -33.93 16.17 -60.75
C ASN A 221 -33.56 17.14 -59.60
N GLU A 222 -32.63 16.77 -58.72
CA GLU A 222 -32.34 17.53 -57.50
C GLU A 222 -31.47 18.76 -57.79
N PRO A 223 -31.76 19.94 -57.20
CA PRO A 223 -31.09 21.20 -57.54
C PRO A 223 -29.67 21.30 -56.98
N ASP A 224 -29.41 20.60 -55.88
CA ASP A 224 -28.13 20.52 -55.20
C ASP A 224 -27.76 19.05 -55.00
N VAL A 225 -26.53 18.70 -55.35
CA VAL A 225 -25.96 17.37 -55.10
C VAL A 225 -24.72 17.54 -54.23
N LEU A 226 -24.70 16.80 -53.13
CA LEU A 226 -23.57 16.72 -52.21
C LEU A 226 -23.03 15.29 -52.16
N ILE A 227 -21.72 15.16 -51.96
CA ILE A 227 -21.08 13.94 -51.50
C ILE A 227 -20.91 14.03 -49.98
N MET A 228 -21.31 12.99 -49.26
CA MET A 228 -21.07 12.81 -47.84
C MET A 228 -20.34 11.48 -47.65
N GLY A 229 -19.22 11.50 -46.96
CA GLY A 229 -18.38 10.31 -46.80
C GLY A 229 -17.41 10.42 -45.63
N ALA A 230 -16.64 9.36 -45.44
CA ALA A 230 -15.56 9.27 -44.47
C ALA A 230 -14.57 8.20 -44.91
N PHE A 231 -13.39 8.21 -44.30
CA PHE A 231 -12.33 7.24 -44.60
C PHE A 231 -12.39 6.06 -43.63
N ASN A 232 -11.84 4.92 -44.08
CA ASN A 232 -11.64 3.70 -43.31
C ASN A 232 -12.91 3.19 -42.60
N GLU A 233 -13.91 2.74 -43.38
CA GLU A 233 -15.16 2.14 -42.85
C GLU A 233 -15.96 3.12 -41.98
N TRP A 234 -16.06 4.38 -42.45
CA TRP A 234 -16.66 5.52 -41.76
C TRP A 234 -16.00 5.95 -40.42
N ARG A 235 -14.78 5.50 -40.12
CA ARG A 235 -14.11 5.74 -38.82
C ARG A 235 -13.13 6.91 -38.79
N TRP A 236 -12.83 7.54 -39.92
CA TRP A 236 -11.81 8.60 -40.01
C TRP A 236 -12.25 9.80 -40.85
N LYS A 237 -11.99 11.01 -40.34
CA LYS A 237 -12.12 12.32 -41.03
C LYS A 237 -13.32 12.41 -42.00
N SER A 238 -14.54 12.45 -41.46
CA SER A 238 -15.75 12.64 -42.27
C SER A 238 -15.76 13.95 -43.05
N PHE A 239 -16.21 13.91 -44.29
CA PHE A 239 -16.32 15.06 -45.19
C PHE A 239 -17.75 15.20 -45.73
N THR A 240 -18.12 16.43 -46.07
CA THR A 240 -19.31 16.73 -46.87
C THR A 240 -18.99 17.89 -47.79
N ARG A 241 -19.26 17.73 -49.08
CA ARG A 241 -18.98 18.75 -50.12
C ARG A 241 -20.12 18.78 -51.13
N ARG A 242 -20.39 19.95 -51.67
CA ARG A 242 -21.26 20.13 -52.85
C ARG A 242 -20.47 19.79 -54.11
N LEU A 243 -21.08 19.13 -55.07
CA LEU A 243 -20.47 18.92 -56.39
C LEU A 243 -20.77 20.13 -57.28
N GLU A 244 -19.80 20.51 -58.09
CA GLU A 244 -19.89 21.63 -59.05
C GLU A 244 -20.01 21.10 -60.48
N LYS A 245 -20.52 21.92 -61.40
CA LYS A 245 -20.78 21.48 -62.79
C LYS A 245 -19.51 21.54 -63.64
N THR A 246 -19.19 20.43 -64.30
CA THR A 246 -17.95 20.27 -65.07
C THR A 246 -18.04 20.83 -66.49
N TRP A 247 -16.91 20.84 -67.20
CA TRP A 247 -16.81 21.16 -68.63
C TRP A 247 -17.10 19.95 -69.55
N ILE A 248 -17.32 18.77 -68.99
CA ILE A 248 -17.51 17.51 -69.72
C ILE A 248 -18.90 17.52 -70.38
N HIS A 249 -19.04 16.89 -71.56
CA HIS A 249 -20.35 16.65 -72.17
C HIS A 249 -21.14 15.57 -71.39
N GLU A 250 -22.49 15.66 -71.39
CA GLU A 250 -23.41 15.04 -70.40
C GLU A 250 -23.40 15.74 -69.03
N ASP A 251 -24.41 15.50 -68.17
CA ASP A 251 -24.60 16.22 -66.89
C ASP A 251 -23.66 15.72 -65.77
N TRP A 252 -22.36 15.78 -66.00
CA TRP A 252 -21.33 15.42 -65.03
C TRP A 252 -21.07 16.56 -64.03
N LEU A 253 -21.17 16.22 -62.75
CA LEU A 253 -20.76 17.06 -61.62
C LEU A 253 -19.46 16.50 -61.01
N SER A 254 -18.57 17.34 -60.50
CA SER A 254 -17.35 16.90 -59.81
C SER A 254 -17.13 17.57 -58.45
N CYS A 255 -16.28 16.97 -57.62
CA CYS A 255 -15.76 17.57 -56.41
C CYS A 255 -14.30 17.16 -56.19
N LEU A 256 -13.44 18.12 -55.85
CA LEU A 256 -12.08 17.85 -55.37
C LEU A 256 -12.12 17.41 -53.90
N LEU A 257 -11.42 16.32 -53.56
CA LEU A 257 -11.29 15.77 -52.21
C LEU A 257 -9.82 15.40 -51.94
N HIS A 258 -9.29 15.91 -50.83
CA HIS A 258 -7.98 15.52 -50.33
C HIS A 258 -8.04 14.16 -49.62
N ILE A 259 -7.14 13.24 -49.96
CA ILE A 259 -7.06 11.91 -49.33
C ILE A 259 -6.08 11.93 -48.14
N PRO A 260 -6.53 11.71 -46.89
CA PRO A 260 -5.65 11.69 -45.73
C PRO A 260 -4.57 10.60 -45.80
N LYS A 261 -3.40 10.86 -45.19
CA LYS A 261 -2.26 9.92 -45.15
C LYS A 261 -2.60 8.57 -44.53
N GLU A 262 -3.57 8.56 -43.62
CA GLU A 262 -3.95 7.42 -42.81
C GLU A 262 -5.07 6.59 -43.48
N ALA A 263 -5.52 6.97 -44.69
CA ALA A 263 -6.65 6.35 -45.37
C ALA A 263 -6.23 5.17 -46.27
N TYR A 264 -6.88 4.02 -46.07
CA TYR A 264 -6.81 2.82 -46.93
C TYR A 264 -8.08 2.61 -47.75
N LYS A 265 -9.17 3.27 -47.35
CA LYS A 265 -10.49 3.18 -47.99
C LYS A 265 -11.24 4.51 -47.85
N MET A 266 -12.04 4.86 -48.84
CA MET A 266 -13.01 5.96 -48.78
C MET A 266 -14.42 5.40 -49.01
N ASP A 267 -15.33 5.67 -48.07
CA ASP A 267 -16.73 5.24 -48.07
C ASP A 267 -17.65 6.48 -48.15
N PHE A 268 -18.63 6.49 -49.06
CA PHE A 268 -19.45 7.68 -49.31
C PHE A 268 -20.81 7.39 -49.98
N VAL A 269 -21.70 8.38 -49.91
CA VAL A 269 -22.99 8.45 -50.61
C VAL A 269 -23.16 9.83 -51.24
N PHE A 270 -23.98 9.93 -52.28
CA PHE A 270 -24.45 11.23 -52.80
C PHE A 270 -25.86 11.52 -52.29
N PHE A 271 -26.19 12.78 -52.04
CA PHE A 271 -27.51 13.16 -51.52
C PHE A 271 -27.89 14.62 -51.80
N ASN A 272 -29.18 14.94 -51.69
CA ASN A 272 -29.74 16.28 -51.92
C ASN A 272 -29.70 17.22 -50.70
N GLY A 273 -28.96 16.87 -49.65
CA GLY A 273 -28.95 17.60 -48.38
C GLY A 273 -30.18 17.37 -47.48
N GLN A 274 -31.17 16.57 -47.90
CA GLN A 274 -32.41 16.34 -47.15
C GLN A 274 -32.76 14.86 -46.96
N SER A 275 -33.29 14.21 -48.00
CA SER A 275 -33.90 12.87 -47.89
C SER A 275 -33.77 12.01 -49.16
N VAL A 276 -33.25 12.55 -50.27
CA VAL A 276 -32.98 11.79 -51.49
C VAL A 276 -31.49 11.47 -51.49
N TYR A 277 -31.17 10.18 -51.62
CA TYR A 277 -29.81 9.64 -51.59
C TYR A 277 -29.58 8.76 -52.82
N ASP A 278 -28.41 8.87 -53.44
CA ASP A 278 -27.83 7.80 -54.24
C ASP A 278 -26.82 7.05 -53.37
N ASN A 279 -27.20 5.83 -52.99
CA ASN A 279 -26.36 4.90 -52.25
C ASN A 279 -26.10 3.62 -53.06
N ASN A 280 -25.97 3.74 -54.38
CA ASN A 280 -25.49 2.67 -55.27
C ASN A 280 -26.21 1.33 -54.99
N ASP A 281 -27.53 1.39 -55.16
CA ASP A 281 -28.47 0.26 -55.07
C ASP A 281 -28.40 -0.46 -53.70
N SER A 282 -28.39 0.34 -52.62
CA SER A 282 -28.31 -0.08 -51.21
C SER A 282 -26.93 -0.53 -50.70
N LYS A 283 -25.84 -0.03 -51.31
CA LYS A 283 -24.46 -0.19 -50.81
C LYS A 283 -23.64 1.08 -51.09
N ASP A 284 -23.23 1.78 -50.04
CA ASP A 284 -22.33 2.94 -50.08
C ASP A 284 -21.21 2.77 -51.13
N PHE A 285 -20.91 3.84 -51.86
CA PHE A 285 -19.80 3.86 -52.80
C PHE A 285 -18.48 3.72 -52.05
N CYS A 286 -17.57 2.92 -52.60
CA CYS A 286 -16.34 2.50 -51.95
C CYS A 286 -15.17 2.63 -52.93
N VAL A 287 -14.10 3.31 -52.50
CA VAL A 287 -12.83 3.41 -53.25
C VAL A 287 -11.68 2.91 -52.37
N GLU A 288 -10.91 1.95 -52.88
CA GLU A 288 -9.67 1.48 -52.25
C GLU A 288 -8.51 2.45 -52.52
N ILE A 289 -7.69 2.71 -51.51
CA ILE A 289 -6.57 3.65 -51.57
C ILE A 289 -5.27 2.85 -51.53
N LYS A 290 -4.47 2.91 -52.60
CA LYS A 290 -3.28 2.06 -52.77
C LYS A 290 -2.03 2.74 -52.21
N GLY A 291 -1.36 2.04 -51.29
CA GLY A 291 -0.15 2.52 -50.62
C GLY A 291 -0.41 3.34 -49.34
N GLY A 292 -1.65 3.38 -48.84
CA GLY A 292 -1.95 3.83 -47.48
C GLY A 292 -1.49 2.82 -46.41
N MET A 293 -1.82 3.12 -45.14
CA MET A 293 -1.73 2.14 -44.04
C MET A 293 -2.53 0.87 -44.39
N ASP A 294 -2.21 -0.27 -43.78
CA ASP A 294 -3.15 -1.39 -43.76
C ASP A 294 -4.17 -1.25 -42.61
N LYS A 295 -5.11 -2.20 -42.49
CA LYS A 295 -6.13 -2.15 -41.44
C LYS A 295 -5.57 -2.32 -40.02
N VAL A 296 -4.46 -3.04 -39.85
CA VAL A 296 -3.79 -3.22 -38.56
C VAL A 296 -2.99 -1.96 -38.20
N ASP A 297 -2.28 -1.37 -39.16
CA ASP A 297 -1.56 -0.11 -38.99
C ASP A 297 -2.52 1.04 -38.66
N PHE A 298 -3.69 1.10 -39.30
CA PHE A 298 -4.70 2.10 -38.97
C PHE A 298 -5.29 1.93 -37.55
N GLU A 299 -5.50 0.69 -37.07
CA GLU A 299 -5.91 0.45 -35.68
C GLU A 299 -4.81 0.85 -34.68
N ASN A 300 -3.53 0.63 -35.03
CA ASN A 300 -2.39 1.08 -34.22
C ASN A 300 -2.31 2.62 -34.19
N PHE A 301 -2.54 3.28 -35.33
CA PHE A 301 -2.60 4.75 -35.42
C PHE A 301 -3.77 5.33 -34.61
N LEU A 302 -4.96 4.72 -34.66
CA LEU A 302 -6.09 5.11 -33.80
C LEU A 302 -5.78 4.95 -32.31
N LEU A 303 -4.97 3.95 -31.93
CA LEU A 303 -4.48 3.79 -30.57
C LEU A 303 -3.49 4.90 -30.18
N GLU A 304 -2.57 5.29 -31.07
CA GLU A 304 -1.65 6.42 -30.83
C GLU A 304 -2.39 7.76 -30.66
N GLU A 305 -3.39 8.06 -31.50
CA GLU A 305 -4.21 9.27 -31.34
C GLU A 305 -4.99 9.23 -30.02
N LYS A 306 -5.59 8.10 -29.67
CA LYS A 306 -6.28 7.89 -28.39
C LYS A 306 -5.35 8.07 -27.19
N LEU A 307 -4.08 7.66 -27.29
CA LEU A 307 -3.07 7.90 -26.26
C LEU A 307 -2.79 9.40 -26.08
N ARG A 308 -2.66 10.16 -27.18
CA ARG A 308 -2.49 11.62 -27.16
C ARG A 308 -3.70 12.33 -26.54
N GLU A 309 -4.92 11.88 -26.85
CA GLU A 309 -6.14 12.38 -26.20
C GLU A 309 -6.18 12.06 -24.69
N GLN A 310 -5.86 10.83 -24.30
CA GLN A 310 -5.82 10.42 -22.89
C GLN A 310 -4.75 11.19 -22.11
N GLU A 311 -3.56 11.41 -22.67
CA GLU A 311 -2.54 12.27 -22.08
C GLU A 311 -3.04 13.70 -21.86
N LYS A 312 -3.77 14.27 -22.83
CA LYS A 312 -4.34 15.62 -22.73
C LYS A 312 -5.39 15.69 -21.62
N LEU A 313 -6.34 14.75 -21.61
CA LEU A 313 -7.37 14.66 -20.56
C LEU A 313 -6.76 14.46 -19.16
N ALA A 314 -5.72 13.63 -19.03
CA ALA A 314 -5.02 13.43 -17.77
C ALA A 314 -4.29 14.70 -17.29
N LYS A 315 -3.73 15.51 -18.21
CA LYS A 315 -3.13 16.82 -17.87
C LYS A 315 -4.20 17.82 -17.40
N GLU A 316 -5.33 17.90 -18.10
CA GLU A 316 -6.47 18.76 -17.73
C GLU A 316 -7.12 18.35 -16.39
N GLU A 317 -7.23 17.04 -16.12
CA GLU A 317 -7.77 16.52 -14.85
C GLU A 317 -6.79 16.71 -13.68
N ALA A 318 -5.48 16.49 -13.90
CA ALA A 318 -4.46 16.78 -12.90
C ALA A 318 -4.40 18.27 -12.52
N GLU A 319 -4.63 19.19 -13.47
CA GLU A 319 -4.76 20.61 -13.16
C GLU A 319 -6.04 20.89 -12.35
N ARG A 320 -7.17 20.29 -12.73
CA ARG A 320 -8.45 20.43 -12.02
C ARG A 320 -8.39 19.95 -10.57
N GLU A 321 -7.71 18.84 -10.29
CA GLU A 321 -7.51 18.38 -8.91
C GLU A 321 -6.56 19.31 -8.11
N ARG A 322 -5.47 19.81 -8.72
CA ARG A 322 -4.61 20.82 -8.07
C ARG A 322 -5.40 22.07 -7.66
N GLN A 323 -6.28 22.57 -8.53
CA GLN A 323 -7.14 23.73 -8.24
C GLN A 323 -8.14 23.42 -7.10
N LYS A 324 -8.73 22.22 -7.06
CA LYS A 324 -9.61 21.77 -5.95
C LYS A 324 -8.85 21.66 -4.62
N GLU A 325 -7.65 21.08 -4.64
CA GLU A 325 -6.82 20.89 -3.45
C GLU A 325 -6.28 22.22 -2.91
N GLU A 326 -5.86 23.15 -3.79
CA GLU A 326 -5.51 24.50 -3.37
C GLU A 326 -6.68 25.25 -2.74
N LYS A 327 -7.89 25.13 -3.31
CA LYS A 327 -9.11 25.70 -2.71
C LYS A 327 -9.35 25.11 -1.31
N ARG A 328 -9.27 23.78 -1.14
CA ARG A 328 -9.38 23.10 0.16
C ARG A 328 -8.31 23.57 1.15
N ARG A 329 -7.07 23.75 0.70
CA ARG A 329 -5.95 24.27 1.52
C ARG A 329 -6.26 25.68 2.04
N ILE A 330 -6.80 26.55 1.19
CA ILE A 330 -7.21 27.92 1.57
C ILE A 330 -8.37 27.91 2.56
N GLU A 331 -9.36 27.02 2.39
CA GLU A 331 -10.50 26.87 3.31
C GLU A 331 -10.06 26.32 4.67
N ALA A 332 -9.22 25.28 4.69
CA ALA A 332 -8.63 24.73 5.91
C ALA A 332 -7.74 25.75 6.65
N GLN A 333 -6.90 26.49 5.93
CA GLN A 333 -6.04 27.52 6.51
C GLN A 333 -6.85 28.65 7.18
N LYS A 334 -7.99 29.06 6.59
CA LYS A 334 -8.91 30.03 7.21
C LYS A 334 -9.51 29.51 8.51
N ALA A 335 -10.04 28.28 8.50
CA ALA A 335 -10.60 27.66 9.70
C ALA A 335 -9.55 27.48 10.81
N ALA A 336 -8.32 27.14 10.46
CA ALA A 336 -7.21 27.00 11.40
C ALA A 336 -6.80 28.36 12.02
N ILE A 337 -6.75 29.43 11.22
CA ILE A 337 -6.52 30.81 11.71
C ILE A 337 -7.65 31.28 12.64
N GLU A 338 -8.90 30.92 12.36
CA GLU A 338 -10.03 31.22 13.23
C GLU A 338 -9.95 30.46 14.56
N ALA A 339 -9.53 29.19 14.53
CA ALA A 339 -9.27 28.39 15.72
C ALA A 339 -8.12 28.95 16.59
N ASP A 340 -7.00 29.37 16.01
CA ASP A 340 -5.90 30.03 16.75
C ASP A 340 -6.42 31.26 17.51
N ARG A 341 -7.26 32.08 16.85
CA ARG A 341 -7.81 33.30 17.44
C ARG A 341 -8.82 32.99 18.55
N ALA A 342 -9.63 31.95 18.39
CA ALA A 342 -10.51 31.47 19.46
C ALA A 342 -9.72 30.96 20.67
N GLN A 343 -8.64 30.21 20.44
CA GLN A 343 -7.76 29.71 21.51
C GLN A 343 -7.00 30.86 22.20
N ALA A 344 -6.45 31.82 21.45
CA ALA A 344 -5.76 32.98 22.01
C ALA A 344 -6.68 33.81 22.92
N LYS A 345 -7.93 34.02 22.50
CA LYS A 345 -8.96 34.68 23.33
C LYS A 345 -9.27 33.91 24.61
N ALA A 346 -9.43 32.59 24.52
CA ALA A 346 -9.68 31.75 25.70
C ALA A 346 -8.51 31.76 26.69
N GLU A 347 -7.26 31.75 26.20
CA GLU A 347 -6.08 31.84 27.07
C GLU A 347 -5.92 33.24 27.68
N THR A 348 -6.11 34.30 26.90
CA THR A 348 -6.06 35.70 27.38
C THR A 348 -7.12 35.94 28.46
N GLN A 349 -8.36 35.48 28.25
CA GLN A 349 -9.43 35.57 29.24
C GLN A 349 -9.08 34.79 30.52
N LYS A 350 -8.51 33.58 30.39
CA LYS A 350 -8.05 32.79 31.54
C LYS A 350 -6.92 33.49 32.32
N ARG A 351 -5.96 34.13 31.64
CA ARG A 351 -4.91 34.95 32.28
C ARG A 351 -5.52 36.12 33.04
N ARG A 352 -6.49 36.83 32.42
CA ARG A 352 -7.21 37.94 33.06
C ARG A 352 -7.97 37.50 34.31
N GLU A 353 -8.68 36.36 34.25
CA GLU A 353 -9.40 35.78 35.39
C GLU A 353 -8.47 35.35 36.54
N LEU A 354 -7.29 34.79 36.23
CA LEU A 354 -6.27 34.43 37.22
C LEU A 354 -5.61 35.65 37.90
N LEU A 355 -5.57 36.80 37.22
CA LEU A 355 -4.95 38.03 37.72
C LEU A 355 -5.90 38.93 38.53
N GLN A 356 -7.21 38.87 38.24
CA GLN A 356 -8.25 39.65 38.92
C GLN A 356 -8.23 39.56 40.46
N PRO A 357 -7.96 38.41 41.12
CA PRO A 357 -7.84 38.33 42.57
C PRO A 357 -6.65 39.13 43.13
N ALA A 358 -5.49 39.11 42.46
CA ALA A 358 -4.30 39.84 42.87
C ALA A 358 -4.50 41.36 42.72
N ILE A 359 -5.07 41.80 41.59
CA ILE A 359 -5.46 43.20 41.35
C ILE A 359 -6.38 43.73 42.47
N LYS A 360 -7.32 42.91 42.97
CA LYS A 360 -8.25 43.29 44.05
C LYS A 360 -7.64 43.28 45.46
N LYS A 361 -6.54 42.55 45.67
CA LYS A 361 -5.78 42.55 46.93
C LYS A 361 -4.68 43.61 46.97
N ALA A 362 -4.22 44.06 45.81
CA ALA A 362 -3.09 44.97 45.70
C ALA A 362 -3.39 46.34 46.33
N VAL A 363 -2.47 46.82 47.16
CA VAL A 363 -2.55 48.13 47.84
C VAL A 363 -1.29 48.94 47.53
N VAL A 364 -1.31 50.24 47.84
CA VAL A 364 -0.14 51.13 47.61
C VAL A 364 0.89 50.98 48.74
N SER A 365 0.43 50.69 49.95
CA SER A 365 1.24 50.49 51.16
C SER A 365 0.37 49.86 52.26
N ALA A 366 0.98 49.24 53.26
CA ALA A 366 0.31 48.83 54.49
C ALA A 366 0.94 49.55 55.71
N GLU A 367 0.13 50.30 56.46
CA GLU A 367 0.60 51.14 57.57
C GLU A 367 1.46 50.36 58.57
N ASN A 368 2.64 50.90 58.88
CA ASN A 368 3.66 50.25 59.73
C ASN A 368 4.14 48.85 59.29
N VAL A 369 3.77 48.34 58.09
CA VAL A 369 4.25 47.05 57.57
C VAL A 369 5.19 47.24 56.38
N TRP A 370 4.72 47.87 55.29
CA TRP A 370 5.50 48.06 54.07
C TRP A 370 5.02 49.26 53.23
N TYR A 371 5.92 49.86 52.44
CA TYR A 371 5.59 50.87 51.42
C TYR A 371 6.59 50.85 50.26
N ILE A 372 6.25 51.50 49.14
CA ILE A 372 7.13 51.69 47.98
C ILE A 372 7.43 53.18 47.80
N GLU A 373 8.68 53.51 47.49
CA GLU A 373 9.15 54.88 47.18
C GLU A 373 9.91 54.90 45.83
N PRO A 374 9.58 55.82 44.90
CA PRO A 374 8.42 56.70 44.89
C PRO A 374 7.11 55.89 44.82
N SER A 375 6.01 56.43 45.37
CA SER A 375 4.70 55.78 45.34
C SER A 375 3.95 55.94 44.01
N ASP A 376 4.37 56.90 43.19
CA ASP A 376 4.01 57.02 41.77
C ASP A 376 5.21 56.53 40.94
N PHE A 377 5.04 55.37 40.31
CA PHE A 377 6.05 54.66 39.54
C PHE A 377 5.38 53.89 38.40
N LYS A 378 6.14 53.49 37.39
CA LYS A 378 5.66 52.73 36.22
C LYS A 378 6.53 51.49 36.00
N ALA A 379 6.08 50.60 35.13
CA ALA A 379 6.90 49.49 34.67
C ALA A 379 8.23 49.99 34.05
N GLU A 380 9.32 49.26 34.32
CA GLU A 380 10.74 49.57 34.04
C GLU A 380 11.43 50.58 34.97
N ASP A 381 10.72 51.23 35.91
CA ASP A 381 11.39 52.08 36.92
C ASP A 381 12.09 51.25 38.01
N THR A 382 13.11 51.82 38.64
CA THR A 382 13.71 51.29 39.87
C THR A 382 13.04 51.93 41.08
N VAL A 383 12.40 51.13 41.92
CA VAL A 383 11.72 51.55 43.15
C VAL A 383 12.39 50.98 44.40
N LYS A 384 12.18 51.64 45.54
CA LYS A 384 12.61 51.15 46.86
C LYS A 384 11.42 50.57 47.60
N LEU A 385 11.46 49.27 47.87
CA LEU A 385 10.42 48.58 48.62
C LEU A 385 10.86 48.41 50.08
N TYR A 386 10.19 49.14 50.96
CA TYR A 386 10.47 49.21 52.40
C TYR A 386 9.61 48.22 53.19
N TYR A 387 10.20 47.58 54.20
CA TYR A 387 9.56 46.65 55.13
C TYR A 387 9.96 46.98 56.57
N ASN A 388 8.99 47.05 57.48
CA ASN A 388 9.23 47.25 58.90
C ASN A 388 9.45 45.90 59.57
N LYS A 389 10.71 45.59 59.88
CA LYS A 389 11.11 44.33 60.51
C LYS A 389 10.37 44.01 61.82
N ARG A 390 9.87 45.03 62.54
CA ARG A 390 9.10 44.87 63.79
C ARG A 390 7.63 44.47 63.59
N SER A 391 7.11 44.49 62.36
CA SER A 391 5.68 44.23 62.09
C SER A 391 5.33 42.76 61.82
N GLY A 392 6.33 41.95 61.47
CA GLY A 392 6.14 40.57 61.02
C GLY A 392 7.04 39.54 61.72
N PRO A 393 6.92 38.24 61.37
CA PRO A 393 7.63 37.13 62.01
C PRO A 393 9.16 37.24 61.92
N LEU A 394 9.68 37.99 60.94
CA LEU A 394 11.10 38.19 60.69
C LEU A 394 11.82 39.15 61.68
N THR A 395 11.15 39.52 62.77
CA THR A 395 11.67 40.45 63.82
C THR A 395 13.07 40.08 64.31
N ASN A 396 13.36 38.78 64.47
CA ASN A 396 14.63 38.27 65.00
C ASN A 396 15.65 37.82 63.94
N SER A 397 15.30 37.86 62.65
CA SER A 397 16.15 37.35 61.55
C SER A 397 17.45 38.16 61.45
N LYS A 398 18.59 37.52 61.17
CA LYS A 398 19.87 38.25 61.02
C LYS A 398 19.99 38.96 59.68
N GLU A 399 19.42 38.37 58.64
CA GLU A 399 19.30 38.95 57.30
C GLU A 399 17.82 39.09 56.94
N LEU A 400 17.54 39.85 55.88
CA LEU A 400 16.23 39.95 55.25
C LEU A 400 16.40 39.92 53.74
N TRP A 401 15.53 39.17 53.07
CA TRP A 401 15.49 39.03 51.61
C TRP A 401 14.06 39.27 51.11
N LEU A 402 13.94 39.87 49.94
CA LEU A 402 12.71 39.98 49.16
C LEU A 402 12.75 38.89 48.10
N HIS A 403 11.72 38.05 48.09
CA HIS A 403 11.45 37.07 47.06
C HIS A 403 10.17 37.50 46.35
N GLY A 404 10.23 37.83 45.07
CA GLY A 404 9.10 38.39 44.34
C GLY A 404 8.94 37.84 42.92
N GLY A 405 7.72 37.98 42.43
CA GLY A 405 7.31 37.76 41.05
C GLY A 405 6.44 38.91 40.58
N PHE A 406 5.66 38.68 39.55
CA PHE A 406 4.67 39.62 39.05
C PHE A 406 3.51 38.88 38.38
N ASN A 407 2.41 39.60 38.21
CA ASN A 407 1.16 39.13 37.60
C ASN A 407 0.59 37.85 38.24
N ASN A 408 0.55 37.78 39.58
CA ASN A 408 0.17 36.60 40.37
C ASN A 408 1.16 35.43 40.16
N TRP A 409 2.46 35.72 40.29
CA TRP A 409 3.57 34.77 40.16
C TRP A 409 3.62 33.96 38.84
N VAL A 410 3.07 34.47 37.74
CA VAL A 410 2.91 33.72 36.47
C VAL A 410 4.25 33.25 35.88
N ASP A 411 5.28 34.11 35.92
CA ASP A 411 6.66 33.76 35.52
C ASP A 411 7.52 33.24 36.70
N GLY A 412 6.88 32.93 37.84
CA GLY A 412 7.52 32.45 39.06
C GLY A 412 8.36 33.51 39.80
N LEU A 413 9.36 33.02 40.53
CA LEU A 413 10.29 33.84 41.32
C LEU A 413 11.33 34.51 40.40
N SER A 414 11.12 35.79 40.10
CA SER A 414 11.95 36.59 39.17
C SER A 414 12.72 37.72 39.86
N ILE A 415 12.30 38.13 41.06
CA ILE A 415 12.94 39.18 41.87
C ILE A 415 13.52 38.52 43.12
N VAL A 416 14.84 38.62 43.32
CA VAL A 416 15.54 38.08 44.49
C VAL A 416 16.58 39.10 44.97
N VAL A 417 16.25 39.86 46.01
CA VAL A 417 17.08 41.00 46.47
C VAL A 417 17.23 40.97 47.99
N LYS A 418 18.44 41.18 48.49
CA LYS A 418 18.71 41.31 49.93
C LYS A 418 18.38 42.73 50.40
N LEU A 419 17.63 42.88 51.50
CA LEU A 419 17.30 44.19 52.04
C LEU A 419 18.48 44.78 52.83
N VAL A 420 18.58 46.10 52.82
CA VAL A 420 19.54 46.92 53.59
C VAL A 420 18.78 47.71 54.64
N ASN A 421 19.38 47.93 55.82
CA ASN A 421 18.78 48.71 56.90
C ASN A 421 18.67 50.20 56.50
N ALA A 422 17.50 50.80 56.67
CA ALA A 422 17.26 52.23 56.48
C ALA A 422 17.59 52.98 57.78
N GLU A 423 18.87 53.23 58.04
CA GLU A 423 19.32 54.06 59.17
C GLU A 423 18.96 55.54 58.97
N LEU A 424 17.68 55.85 59.20
CA LEU A 424 17.14 57.21 59.22
C LEU A 424 17.79 58.00 60.36
N LYS A 425 18.60 58.99 59.98
CA LYS A 425 19.09 60.01 60.90
C LYS A 425 17.96 61.01 61.17
N ASP A 426 17.80 61.36 62.45
CA ASP A 426 16.95 62.44 62.97
C ASP A 426 15.42 62.26 62.92
N VAL A 427 14.89 61.11 63.39
CA VAL A 427 13.46 60.95 63.78
C VAL A 427 13.33 60.21 65.15
N ASP A 428 12.22 60.43 65.86
CA ASP A 428 11.84 59.87 67.18
C ASP A 428 12.16 58.36 67.35
N PRO A 429 12.79 57.92 68.47
CA PRO A 429 13.08 56.50 68.75
C PRO A 429 11.88 55.53 68.80
N LYS A 430 10.63 56.01 68.64
CA LYS A 430 9.46 55.18 68.34
C LYS A 430 9.30 54.77 66.86
N SER A 431 10.08 55.33 65.93
CA SER A 431 10.02 54.95 64.51
C SER A 431 10.37 53.47 64.26
N GLY A 432 9.83 52.92 63.17
CA GLY A 432 9.98 51.50 62.81
C GLY A 432 11.42 51.07 62.49
N ASN A 433 11.67 49.76 62.55
CA ASN A 433 12.95 49.16 62.15
C ASN A 433 12.87 48.86 60.65
N TRP A 434 13.00 49.90 59.82
CA TRP A 434 12.76 49.85 58.39
C TRP A 434 13.97 49.33 57.62
N TRP A 435 13.73 48.43 56.68
CA TRP A 435 14.72 47.84 55.77
C TRP A 435 14.17 47.97 54.34
N PHE A 436 15.02 48.18 53.35
CA PHE A 436 14.60 48.37 51.96
C PHE A 436 15.40 47.54 50.97
N ALA A 437 14.77 47.19 49.85
CA ALA A 437 15.42 46.64 48.66
C ALA A 437 15.17 47.58 47.47
N GLU A 438 16.18 47.79 46.63
CA GLU A 438 16.02 48.41 45.31
C GLU A 438 15.58 47.33 44.31
N VAL A 439 14.44 47.54 43.67
CA VAL A 439 13.77 46.58 42.78
C VAL A 439 13.45 47.28 41.46
N VAL A 440 13.87 46.69 40.35
CA VAL A 440 13.43 47.14 39.01
C VAL A 440 12.06 46.51 38.72
N VAL A 441 11.06 47.34 38.43
CA VAL A 441 9.70 46.88 38.14
C VAL A 441 9.67 46.20 36.76
N PRO A 442 9.26 44.93 36.64
CA PRO A 442 9.25 44.23 35.35
C PRO A 442 8.38 44.93 34.31
N GLY A 443 8.86 45.03 33.06
CA GLY A 443 8.22 45.84 32.02
C GLY A 443 6.77 45.46 31.66
N GLY A 444 6.36 44.21 31.93
CA GLY A 444 5.00 43.71 31.75
C GLY A 444 4.20 43.49 33.04
N ALA A 445 4.69 43.97 34.19
CA ALA A 445 3.99 43.83 35.47
C ALA A 445 2.79 44.78 35.54
N LEU A 446 1.61 44.23 35.86
CA LEU A 446 0.40 44.94 36.27
C LEU A 446 0.25 44.89 37.80
N VAL A 447 0.71 43.80 38.41
CA VAL A 447 0.86 43.60 39.85
C VAL A 447 2.29 43.10 40.11
N ILE A 448 2.97 43.64 41.10
CA ILE A 448 4.18 43.03 41.69
C ILE A 448 3.73 42.18 42.87
N ASP A 449 4.20 40.94 42.95
CA ASP A 449 3.90 40.00 44.04
C ASP A 449 5.18 39.71 44.82
N TRP A 450 5.16 39.67 46.16
CA TRP A 450 6.33 39.26 46.92
C TRP A 450 6.03 38.72 48.32
N VAL A 451 7.05 38.07 48.88
CA VAL A 451 7.17 37.66 50.28
C VAL A 451 8.55 38.10 50.81
N PHE A 452 8.65 38.34 52.11
CA PHE A 452 9.93 38.57 52.76
C PHE A 452 10.44 37.26 53.39
N ALA A 453 11.75 37.08 53.46
CA ALA A 453 12.40 35.86 53.96
C ALA A 453 13.63 36.17 54.83
N ASP A 454 14.05 35.21 55.66
CA ASP A 454 15.26 35.32 56.50
C ASP A 454 16.57 34.95 55.79
N GLY A 455 16.51 34.52 54.53
CA GLY A 455 17.65 34.11 53.71
C GLY A 455 17.31 34.06 52.21
N PRO A 456 18.28 33.71 51.34
CA PRO A 456 18.07 33.58 49.90
C PRO A 456 17.25 32.33 49.53
N PRO A 457 16.83 32.16 48.26
CA PRO A 457 16.06 31.00 47.81
C PRO A 457 16.80 29.68 48.07
N LYS A 458 16.08 28.67 48.55
CA LYS A 458 16.61 27.37 49.05
C LYS A 458 17.48 27.47 50.33
N GLY A 459 17.71 28.67 50.88
CA GLY A 459 18.43 28.89 52.15
C GLY A 459 17.60 29.56 53.26
N ALA A 460 16.41 30.06 52.97
CA ALA A 460 15.47 30.61 53.94
C ALA A 460 14.66 29.54 54.68
N PHE A 461 14.37 29.80 55.96
CA PHE A 461 13.56 28.95 56.85
C PHE A 461 12.31 29.67 57.38
N LEU A 462 12.33 31.00 57.42
CA LEU A 462 11.22 31.82 57.91
C LEU A 462 10.81 32.84 56.85
N TYR A 463 9.49 33.00 56.67
CA TYR A 463 8.89 33.89 55.68
C TYR A 463 7.84 34.79 56.34
N ASP A 464 7.72 36.01 55.85
CA ASP A 464 6.50 36.81 55.96
C ASP A 464 5.81 36.82 54.59
N ASN A 465 4.64 36.18 54.52
CA ASN A 465 3.80 36.06 53.34
C ASN A 465 2.40 36.65 53.56
N ASN A 466 2.28 37.68 54.40
CA ASN A 466 1.02 38.39 54.66
C ASN A 466 -0.12 37.45 55.11
N GLY A 467 0.22 36.40 55.88
CA GLY A 467 -0.74 35.38 56.33
C GLY A 467 -1.28 34.49 55.21
N TYR A 468 -0.38 33.97 54.35
CA TYR A 468 -0.71 33.20 53.14
C TYR A 468 -1.52 33.97 52.09
N GLN A 469 -1.43 35.31 52.10
CA GLN A 469 -2.07 36.14 51.07
C GLN A 469 -1.08 36.74 50.09
N ASP A 470 0.22 36.68 50.40
CA ASP A 470 1.34 37.41 49.79
C ASP A 470 1.15 38.94 49.83
N PHE A 471 2.23 39.68 49.55
CA PHE A 471 2.16 41.13 49.37
C PHE A 471 2.00 41.45 47.88
N HIS A 472 1.10 42.38 47.57
CA HIS A 472 0.77 42.76 46.20
C HIS A 472 0.73 44.30 46.08
N ALA A 473 1.32 44.85 45.02
CA ALA A 473 1.22 46.27 44.65
C ALA A 473 0.82 46.42 43.18
N LEU A 474 -0.09 47.37 42.88
CA LEU A 474 -0.43 47.71 41.50
C LEU A 474 0.72 48.46 40.84
N VAL A 475 0.93 48.20 39.55
CA VAL A 475 1.83 48.98 38.70
C VAL A 475 0.98 49.89 37.80
N PRO A 476 1.08 51.23 37.94
CA PRO A 476 0.53 52.17 36.97
C PRO A 476 1.00 51.87 35.54
N GLN A 477 0.06 51.54 34.66
CA GLN A 477 0.35 51.18 33.27
C GLN A 477 0.63 52.41 32.40
N LYS A 478 1.52 52.26 31.42
CA LYS A 478 1.70 53.23 30.30
C LYS A 478 0.54 53.18 29.29
N LEU A 479 -0.28 52.15 29.32
CA LEU A 479 -1.36 51.84 28.38
C LEU A 479 -2.68 51.53 29.12
N PRO A 480 -3.86 51.79 28.52
CA PRO A 480 -5.14 51.27 29.00
C PRO A 480 -5.16 49.74 29.06
N GLU A 481 -5.80 49.18 30.10
CA GLU A 481 -5.86 47.73 30.35
C GLU A 481 -6.40 46.93 29.14
N GLU A 482 -7.36 47.48 28.41
CA GLU A 482 -7.94 46.83 27.21
C GLU A 482 -6.94 46.69 26.06
N LEU A 483 -5.99 47.63 25.93
CA LEU A 483 -4.93 47.56 24.90
C LEU A 483 -3.85 46.56 25.30
N TYR A 484 -3.49 46.47 26.59
CA TYR A 484 -2.59 45.43 27.10
C TYR A 484 -3.14 44.03 26.81
N TRP A 485 -4.41 43.75 27.12
CA TRP A 485 -5.00 42.44 26.84
C TRP A 485 -5.14 42.15 25.33
N LEU A 486 -5.33 43.17 24.50
CA LEU A 486 -5.32 43.01 23.05
C LEU A 486 -3.91 42.69 22.52
N GLU A 487 -2.84 43.27 23.10
CA GLU A 487 -1.46 42.93 22.76
C GLU A 487 -1.10 41.50 23.21
N GLU A 488 -1.51 41.08 24.41
CA GLU A 488 -1.43 39.68 24.88
C GLU A 488 -2.15 38.70 23.94
N GLU A 489 -3.41 38.98 23.54
CA GLU A 489 -4.14 38.14 22.58
C GLU A 489 -3.36 37.99 21.27
N ASN A 490 -2.81 39.10 20.75
CA ASN A 490 -2.04 39.09 19.51
C ASN A 490 -0.70 38.35 19.65
N MET A 491 -0.04 38.40 20.81
CA MET A 491 1.19 37.64 21.06
C MET A 491 0.93 36.13 21.18
N ILE A 492 -0.11 35.72 21.93
CA ILE A 492 -0.52 34.32 22.03
C ILE A 492 -0.95 33.80 20.66
N PHE A 493 -1.74 34.57 19.90
CA PHE A 493 -2.15 34.22 18.54
C PHE A 493 -0.96 34.01 17.59
N ARG A 494 0.02 34.92 17.57
CA ARG A 494 1.25 34.75 16.76
C ARG A 494 2.02 33.48 17.15
N LYS A 495 2.17 33.23 18.45
CA LYS A 495 2.86 32.02 18.94
C LYS A 495 2.14 30.75 18.51
N LEU A 496 0.81 30.69 18.59
CA LEU A 496 0.01 29.56 18.10
C LEU A 496 0.17 29.35 16.59
N GLN A 497 0.22 30.43 15.81
CA GLN A 497 0.49 30.35 14.37
C GLN A 497 1.88 29.78 14.04
N GLU A 498 2.92 30.20 14.76
CA GLU A 498 4.28 29.67 14.58
C GLU A 498 4.42 28.23 15.05
N ASP A 499 3.87 27.89 16.23
CA ASP A 499 3.82 26.53 16.76
C ASP A 499 3.07 25.58 15.82
N ARG A 500 1.96 26.03 15.20
CA ARG A 500 1.27 25.22 14.18
C ARG A 500 2.10 25.10 12.92
N ARG A 501 2.64 26.21 12.36
CA ARG A 501 3.45 26.15 11.14
C ARG A 501 4.60 25.15 11.28
N LEU A 502 5.32 25.17 12.41
CA LEU A 502 6.40 24.23 12.69
C LEU A 502 5.91 22.78 12.74
N LYS A 503 4.75 22.51 13.37
CA LYS A 503 4.12 21.18 13.43
C LYS A 503 3.64 20.71 12.05
N GLU A 504 3.08 21.60 11.23
CA GLU A 504 2.65 21.33 9.86
C GLU A 504 3.84 21.05 8.94
N GLU A 505 4.92 21.82 9.04
CA GLU A 505 6.18 21.62 8.30
C GLU A 505 6.82 20.27 8.66
N VAL A 506 6.93 19.95 9.96
CA VAL A 506 7.44 18.65 10.42
C VAL A 506 6.54 17.50 9.99
N MET A 507 5.21 17.61 10.14
CA MET A 507 4.27 16.56 9.73
C MET A 507 4.31 16.34 8.21
N ARG A 508 4.37 17.41 7.41
CA ARG A 508 4.50 17.33 5.96
C ARG A 508 5.81 16.66 5.56
N ALA A 509 6.95 17.09 6.10
CA ALA A 509 8.24 16.48 5.82
C ALA A 509 8.27 14.98 6.20
N LYS A 510 7.60 14.61 7.30
CA LYS A 510 7.45 13.22 7.72
C LYS A 510 6.61 12.41 6.74
N MET A 511 5.43 12.91 6.35
CA MET A 511 4.57 12.26 5.36
C MET A 511 5.26 12.12 4.00
N GLU A 512 6.01 13.14 3.56
CA GLU A 512 6.77 13.12 2.32
C GLU A 512 7.91 12.08 2.36
N LYS A 513 8.68 11.99 3.47
CA LYS A 513 9.68 10.92 3.64
C LYS A 513 9.02 9.53 3.64
N THR A 514 7.90 9.33 4.33
CA THR A 514 7.17 8.05 4.35
C THR A 514 6.62 7.67 2.97
N ALA A 515 6.01 8.60 2.24
CA ALA A 515 5.50 8.35 0.90
C ALA A 515 6.62 7.96 -0.07
N ARG A 516 7.76 8.66 -0.02
CA ARG A 516 8.94 8.37 -0.83
C ARG A 516 9.53 6.98 -0.51
N LEU A 517 9.72 6.66 0.77
CA LEU A 517 10.23 5.35 1.21
C LEU A 517 9.31 4.19 0.80
N LYS A 518 7.98 4.38 0.84
CA LYS A 518 7.01 3.39 0.34
C LYS A 518 7.16 3.17 -1.17
N ALA A 519 7.25 4.24 -1.95
CA ALA A 519 7.44 4.15 -3.40
C ALA A 519 8.77 3.46 -3.76
N GLU A 520 9.88 3.90 -3.17
CA GLU A 520 11.22 3.29 -3.32
C GLU A 520 11.20 1.79 -2.96
N THR A 521 10.45 1.40 -1.92
CA THR A 521 10.31 0.00 -1.51
C THR A 521 9.47 -0.80 -2.50
N LYS A 522 8.31 -0.29 -2.93
CA LYS A 522 7.40 -0.96 -3.88
C LYS A 522 8.08 -1.22 -5.23
N GLU A 523 8.83 -0.23 -5.74
CA GLU A 523 9.66 -0.37 -6.95
C GLU A 523 10.78 -1.42 -6.76
N ARG A 524 11.54 -1.31 -5.66
CA ARG A 524 12.63 -2.26 -5.33
C ARG A 524 12.12 -3.69 -5.20
N THR A 525 10.95 -3.90 -4.60
CA THR A 525 10.33 -5.21 -4.42
C THR A 525 9.82 -5.79 -5.72
N LEU A 526 9.18 -4.99 -6.58
CA LEU A 526 8.80 -5.43 -7.92
C LEU A 526 10.03 -5.86 -8.74
N LYS A 527 11.10 -5.06 -8.70
CA LYS A 527 12.37 -5.37 -9.38
C LYS A 527 13.05 -6.63 -8.84
N LYS A 528 13.07 -6.81 -7.51
CA LYS A 528 13.55 -8.06 -6.88
C LYS A 528 12.68 -9.27 -7.24
N PHE A 529 11.35 -9.11 -7.31
CA PHE A 529 10.43 -10.18 -7.71
C PHE A 529 10.67 -10.65 -9.15
N LEU A 530 10.83 -9.71 -10.09
CA LEU A 530 11.20 -10.04 -11.48
C LEU A 530 12.56 -10.75 -11.54
N LEU A 531 13.57 -10.24 -10.82
CA LEU A 531 14.90 -10.87 -10.75
C LEU A 531 14.87 -12.25 -10.08
N SER A 532 14.01 -12.50 -9.09
CA SER A 532 13.87 -13.81 -8.43
C SER A 532 13.30 -14.91 -9.32
N GLN A 533 12.75 -14.54 -10.49
CA GLN A 533 12.32 -15.52 -11.50
C GLN A 533 13.46 -15.92 -12.45
N LYS A 534 14.59 -15.19 -12.48
CA LYS A 534 15.68 -15.33 -13.48
C LYS A 534 16.24 -16.74 -13.65
N ASP A 535 16.27 -17.52 -12.57
CA ASP A 535 16.73 -18.91 -12.57
C ASP A 535 15.85 -19.84 -13.42
N VAL A 536 14.61 -19.42 -13.73
CA VAL A 536 13.64 -20.11 -14.58
C VAL A 536 13.26 -19.29 -15.82
N VAL A 537 12.90 -18.01 -15.67
CA VAL A 537 12.59 -17.10 -16.79
C VAL A 537 12.87 -15.63 -16.47
N TYR A 538 13.36 -14.89 -17.46
CA TYR A 538 13.47 -13.43 -17.42
C TYR A 538 13.32 -12.81 -18.81
N THR A 539 13.28 -11.50 -18.89
CA THR A 539 13.26 -10.75 -20.15
C THR A 539 14.43 -9.78 -20.27
N GLU A 540 14.78 -9.47 -21.52
CA GLU A 540 15.67 -8.37 -21.88
C GLU A 540 14.95 -7.46 -22.90
N PRO A 541 14.64 -6.19 -22.55
CA PRO A 541 14.81 -5.57 -21.23
C PRO A 541 13.97 -6.23 -20.11
N LEU A 542 14.39 -6.07 -18.85
CA LEU A 542 13.72 -6.63 -17.67
C LEU A 542 12.31 -6.04 -17.45
N GLU A 543 12.11 -4.78 -17.83
CA GLU A 543 10.80 -4.13 -17.87
C GLU A 543 10.31 -4.10 -19.31
N ILE A 544 9.20 -4.81 -19.57
CA ILE A 544 8.62 -4.94 -20.90
C ILE A 544 7.93 -3.62 -21.27
N GLN A 545 8.22 -3.06 -22.44
CA GLN A 545 7.60 -1.81 -22.91
C GLN A 545 6.68 -2.07 -24.10
N ALA A 546 5.49 -1.48 -24.07
CA ALA A 546 4.52 -1.54 -25.17
C ALA A 546 5.12 -0.95 -26.47
N GLY A 547 4.82 -1.58 -27.61
CA GLY A 547 5.36 -1.21 -28.93
C GLY A 547 6.77 -1.74 -29.24
N ASN A 548 7.60 -1.96 -28.21
CA ASN A 548 8.98 -2.42 -28.36
C ASN A 548 9.09 -3.96 -28.48
N PRO A 549 10.17 -4.48 -29.07
CA PRO A 549 10.50 -5.91 -28.99
C PRO A 549 11.05 -6.26 -27.60
N VAL A 550 10.81 -7.50 -27.17
CA VAL A 550 11.36 -8.07 -25.94
C VAL A 550 11.91 -9.48 -26.20
N THR A 551 13.10 -9.77 -25.67
CA THR A 551 13.66 -11.12 -25.66
C THR A 551 13.21 -11.82 -24.38
N VAL A 552 12.64 -13.02 -24.49
CA VAL A 552 12.30 -13.90 -23.36
C VAL A 552 13.37 -14.99 -23.26
N LEU A 553 13.99 -15.12 -22.08
CA LEU A 553 15.03 -16.11 -21.79
C LEU A 553 14.54 -17.08 -20.71
N TYR A 554 14.61 -18.39 -20.98
CA TYR A 554 14.03 -19.46 -20.17
C TYR A 554 15.03 -20.59 -19.92
N ASN A 555 15.05 -21.16 -18.71
CA ASN A 555 15.98 -22.21 -18.31
C ASN A 555 15.28 -23.57 -18.13
N PRO A 556 15.22 -24.43 -19.17
CA PRO A 556 14.56 -25.73 -19.07
C PRO A 556 15.12 -26.61 -17.96
N ALA A 557 16.41 -26.49 -17.60
CA ALA A 557 17.04 -27.33 -16.58
C ALA A 557 16.37 -27.25 -15.19
N ASN A 558 15.76 -26.11 -14.86
CA ASN A 558 15.10 -25.88 -13.58
C ASN A 558 13.59 -26.19 -13.60
N THR A 559 13.08 -26.91 -14.61
CA THR A 559 11.64 -27.08 -14.88
C THR A 559 11.25 -28.52 -15.24
N VAL A 560 9.95 -28.75 -15.49
CA VAL A 560 9.42 -29.99 -16.07
C VAL A 560 9.90 -30.26 -17.51
N LEU A 561 10.56 -29.29 -18.16
CA LEU A 561 11.18 -29.44 -19.48
C LEU A 561 12.70 -29.73 -19.42
N ASN A 562 13.24 -30.08 -18.24
CA ASN A 562 14.64 -30.48 -18.11
C ASN A 562 14.94 -31.73 -18.98
N GLY A 563 16.06 -31.69 -19.71
CA GLY A 563 16.51 -32.77 -20.60
C GLY A 563 15.67 -32.97 -21.87
N LYS A 564 14.76 -32.03 -22.20
CA LYS A 564 14.00 -32.08 -23.45
C LYS A 564 14.84 -31.62 -24.65
N PRO A 565 14.64 -32.22 -25.84
CA PRO A 565 15.45 -31.90 -27.04
C PRO A 565 15.05 -30.58 -27.70
N GLU A 566 13.84 -30.10 -27.43
CA GLU A 566 13.32 -28.82 -27.91
C GLU A 566 12.53 -28.13 -26.80
N VAL A 567 12.48 -26.81 -26.88
CA VAL A 567 11.58 -25.96 -26.09
C VAL A 567 10.92 -24.99 -27.05
N TRP A 568 9.61 -24.84 -26.92
CA TRP A 568 8.78 -23.94 -27.72
C TRP A 568 8.11 -22.92 -26.80
N PHE A 569 8.26 -21.65 -27.14
CA PHE A 569 7.55 -20.54 -26.51
C PHE A 569 6.17 -20.40 -27.16
N ARG A 570 5.13 -20.29 -26.32
CA ARG A 570 3.77 -19.98 -26.74
C ARG A 570 3.25 -18.85 -25.87
N GLY A 571 3.00 -17.69 -26.49
CA GLY A 571 2.61 -16.47 -25.78
C GLY A 571 1.36 -15.79 -26.33
N SER A 572 0.86 -14.81 -25.59
CA SER A 572 -0.18 -13.86 -25.97
C SER A 572 -0.05 -12.61 -25.10
N PHE A 573 -1.08 -11.76 -25.10
CA PHE A 573 -1.13 -10.56 -24.28
C PHE A 573 -2.50 -10.40 -23.62
N ASN A 574 -2.55 -9.55 -22.59
CA ASN A 574 -3.76 -9.16 -21.88
C ASN A 574 -4.55 -10.37 -21.35
N ARG A 575 -3.91 -11.22 -20.52
CA ARG A 575 -4.49 -12.43 -19.91
C ARG A 575 -5.03 -13.44 -20.93
N TRP A 576 -4.29 -13.62 -22.04
CA TRP A 576 -4.69 -14.43 -23.21
C TRP A 576 -5.93 -13.90 -23.97
N THR A 577 -6.31 -12.63 -23.80
CA THR A 577 -7.52 -12.04 -24.42
C THR A 577 -7.26 -10.92 -25.44
N HIS A 578 -6.00 -10.66 -25.81
CA HIS A 578 -5.66 -9.63 -26.80
C HIS A 578 -6.30 -9.89 -28.19
N ARG A 579 -6.69 -8.81 -28.91
CA ARG A 579 -7.42 -8.91 -30.19
C ARG A 579 -6.69 -9.63 -31.32
N LEU A 580 -5.35 -9.70 -31.24
CA LEU A 580 -4.51 -10.42 -32.21
C LEU A 580 -4.42 -11.94 -31.91
N GLY A 581 -5.00 -12.40 -30.79
CA GLY A 581 -4.94 -13.78 -30.34
C GLY A 581 -3.60 -14.19 -29.73
N PRO A 582 -3.32 -15.50 -29.63
CA PRO A 582 -1.99 -16.02 -29.32
C PRO A 582 -0.99 -15.71 -30.43
N LEU A 583 0.26 -15.48 -30.04
CA LEU A 583 1.39 -15.49 -30.97
C LEU A 583 1.54 -16.88 -31.60
N PRO A 584 2.00 -16.98 -32.86
CA PRO A 584 2.44 -18.25 -33.44
C PRO A 584 3.48 -18.92 -32.53
N PRO A 585 3.50 -20.27 -32.43
CA PRO A 585 4.52 -20.98 -31.67
C PRO A 585 5.93 -20.62 -32.19
N GLN A 586 6.83 -20.28 -31.27
CA GLN A 586 8.21 -19.95 -31.57
C GLN A 586 9.12 -21.01 -30.96
N LYS A 587 9.92 -21.71 -31.76
CA LYS A 587 10.99 -22.55 -31.22
C LYS A 587 12.02 -21.65 -30.53
N MET A 588 12.48 -22.03 -29.34
CA MET A 588 13.49 -21.28 -28.62
C MET A 588 14.91 -21.69 -29.08
N GLU A 589 15.79 -20.71 -29.19
CA GLU A 589 17.18 -20.86 -29.63
C GLU A 589 18.11 -20.92 -28.40
N ALA A 590 19.27 -21.56 -28.50
CA ALA A 590 20.25 -21.54 -27.40
C ALA A 590 20.83 -20.13 -27.19
N THR A 591 21.22 -19.79 -25.95
CA THR A 591 22.11 -18.63 -25.73
C THR A 591 23.51 -18.92 -26.26
N ASP A 592 24.20 -17.88 -26.73
CA ASP A 592 25.59 -17.96 -27.16
C ASP A 592 26.57 -18.05 -25.97
N ASP A 593 26.10 -17.65 -24.78
CA ASP A 593 26.79 -17.83 -23.50
C ASP A 593 26.70 -19.29 -23.02
N GLU A 594 27.64 -19.73 -22.17
CA GLU A 594 27.65 -21.07 -21.52
C GLU A 594 26.50 -21.30 -20.51
N SER A 595 25.43 -20.51 -20.57
CA SER A 595 24.24 -20.65 -19.75
C SER A 595 23.34 -21.80 -20.24
N SER A 596 22.53 -22.38 -19.36
CA SER A 596 21.52 -23.39 -19.74
C SER A 596 20.20 -22.78 -20.23
N HIS A 597 20.18 -21.46 -20.53
CA HIS A 597 18.99 -20.77 -21.01
C HIS A 597 18.81 -20.92 -22.54
N VAL A 598 17.56 -20.81 -22.95
CA VAL A 598 17.11 -20.65 -24.35
C VAL A 598 16.33 -19.35 -24.50
N LYS A 599 16.39 -18.71 -25.66
CA LYS A 599 15.86 -17.38 -25.95
C LYS A 599 14.86 -17.37 -27.12
N THR A 600 13.95 -16.41 -27.13
CA THR A 600 13.19 -16.01 -28.32
C THR A 600 12.80 -14.53 -28.24
N THR A 601 12.34 -13.92 -29.33
CA THR A 601 11.95 -12.50 -29.37
C THR A 601 10.50 -12.31 -29.81
N ALA A 602 9.75 -11.52 -29.05
CA ALA A 602 8.36 -11.15 -29.35
C ALA A 602 8.23 -9.63 -29.51
N LYS A 603 7.37 -9.17 -30.45
CA LYS A 603 6.98 -7.76 -30.55
C LYS A 603 5.77 -7.51 -29.66
N VAL A 604 5.87 -6.51 -28.79
CA VAL A 604 4.80 -6.18 -27.83
C VAL A 604 3.82 -5.17 -28.45
N PRO A 605 2.50 -5.42 -28.45
CA PRO A 605 1.49 -4.45 -28.91
C PRO A 605 1.50 -3.15 -28.10
N LEU A 606 1.08 -2.03 -28.71
CA LEU A 606 0.94 -0.73 -28.04
C LEU A 606 -0.14 -0.73 -26.94
N ASP A 607 -1.13 -1.62 -27.04
CA ASP A 607 -2.20 -1.76 -26.06
C ASP A 607 -2.09 -3.05 -25.21
N ALA A 608 -0.90 -3.65 -25.16
CA ALA A 608 -0.60 -4.70 -24.19
C ALA A 608 -0.32 -4.08 -22.80
N TYR A 609 -0.97 -4.60 -21.76
CA TYR A 609 -0.70 -4.32 -20.35
C TYR A 609 -0.10 -5.52 -19.61
N MET A 610 -0.22 -6.71 -20.19
CA MET A 610 0.34 -7.98 -19.69
C MET A 610 0.84 -8.78 -20.88
N MET A 611 1.98 -9.46 -20.71
CA MET A 611 2.48 -10.50 -21.60
C MET A 611 2.30 -11.85 -20.92
N ASP A 612 1.61 -12.77 -21.58
CA ASP A 612 1.20 -14.07 -21.03
C ASP A 612 1.91 -15.18 -21.83
N PHE A 613 2.44 -16.21 -21.18
CA PHE A 613 3.08 -17.31 -21.91
C PHE A 613 3.22 -18.62 -21.10
N VAL A 614 3.45 -19.69 -21.86
CA VAL A 614 3.84 -21.03 -21.38
C VAL A 614 4.93 -21.60 -22.30
N PHE A 615 5.64 -22.62 -21.83
CA PHE A 615 6.66 -23.33 -22.60
C PHE A 615 6.20 -24.77 -22.87
N SER A 616 6.50 -25.32 -24.04
CA SER A 616 6.16 -26.72 -24.41
C SER A 616 7.35 -27.50 -24.98
N GLU A 617 7.33 -28.82 -24.79
CA GLU A 617 8.32 -29.77 -25.35
C GLU A 617 8.30 -29.82 -26.89
N LYS A 618 7.18 -29.42 -27.51
CA LYS A 618 6.93 -29.48 -28.94
C LYS A 618 6.19 -28.23 -29.40
N GLU A 619 6.08 -28.08 -30.71
CA GLU A 619 5.15 -27.13 -31.34
C GLU A 619 3.73 -27.39 -30.84
N ASP A 620 3.03 -28.42 -31.31
CA ASP A 620 1.68 -28.76 -30.84
C ASP A 620 1.69 -29.88 -29.77
N GLY A 621 1.16 -29.54 -28.59
CA GLY A 621 0.96 -30.46 -27.47
C GLY A 621 2.26 -30.90 -26.76
N GLY A 622 2.20 -32.05 -26.08
CA GLY A 622 3.30 -32.57 -25.28
C GLY A 622 3.24 -32.14 -23.81
N ILE A 623 4.38 -32.13 -23.13
CA ILE A 623 4.52 -31.58 -21.77
C ILE A 623 4.63 -30.06 -21.87
N PHE A 624 3.94 -29.35 -20.98
CA PHE A 624 4.02 -27.90 -20.82
C PHE A 624 4.65 -27.56 -19.47
N ASP A 625 5.51 -26.54 -19.42
CA ASP A 625 5.65 -25.74 -18.21
C ASP A 625 4.68 -24.56 -18.27
N ASN A 626 3.69 -24.61 -17.38
CA ASN A 626 2.71 -23.57 -17.14
C ASN A 626 2.70 -23.12 -15.67
N LYS A 627 3.84 -23.19 -14.97
CA LYS A 627 4.00 -22.70 -13.59
C LYS A 627 2.96 -23.33 -12.63
N ASN A 628 2.71 -24.63 -12.78
CA ASN A 628 1.68 -25.42 -12.07
C ASN A 628 0.22 -24.95 -12.32
N GLY A 629 -0.10 -24.50 -13.54
CA GLY A 629 -1.44 -24.04 -13.91
C GLY A 629 -1.75 -22.61 -13.48
N LEU A 630 -0.72 -21.79 -13.24
CA LEU A 630 -0.83 -20.33 -13.14
C LEU A 630 -0.56 -19.65 -14.50
N ASP A 631 0.27 -20.28 -15.35
CA ASP A 631 1.01 -19.71 -16.47
C ASP A 631 2.07 -18.67 -16.04
N TYR A 632 2.87 -18.18 -16.98
CA TYR A 632 3.74 -17.03 -16.77
C TYR A 632 3.05 -15.76 -17.25
N HIS A 633 3.11 -14.72 -16.42
CA HIS A 633 2.49 -13.42 -16.65
C HIS A 633 3.50 -12.34 -16.24
N LEU A 634 3.83 -11.43 -17.15
CA LEU A 634 4.75 -10.31 -16.93
C LEU A 634 4.09 -8.98 -17.33
N PRO A 635 4.15 -7.93 -16.48
CA PRO A 635 3.48 -6.66 -16.76
C PRO A 635 4.17 -5.89 -17.89
N VAL A 636 3.38 -5.16 -18.67
CA VAL A 636 3.85 -4.31 -19.77
C VAL A 636 3.65 -2.84 -19.41
N VAL A 637 4.74 -2.07 -19.45
CA VAL A 637 4.79 -0.64 -19.16
C VAL A 637 4.49 0.17 -20.43
N GLY A 638 3.75 1.27 -20.29
CA GLY A 638 3.38 2.16 -21.41
C GLY A 638 2.18 1.68 -22.23
N GLY A 639 1.52 0.58 -21.85
CA GLY A 639 0.32 0.08 -22.51
C GLY A 639 -0.85 1.07 -22.47
N ILE A 640 -1.52 1.24 -23.61
CA ILE A 640 -2.68 2.13 -23.78
C ILE A 640 -3.94 1.56 -23.12
N SER A 641 -4.07 0.22 -23.11
CA SER A 641 -5.04 -0.48 -22.27
C SER A 641 -4.48 -0.67 -20.86
N LYS A 642 -5.37 -0.85 -19.87
CA LYS A 642 -5.02 -1.29 -18.51
C LYS A 642 -5.77 -2.59 -18.18
N GLU A 643 -5.26 -3.36 -17.23
CA GLU A 643 -5.95 -4.53 -16.69
C GLU A 643 -7.36 -4.12 -16.20
N PRO A 644 -8.45 -4.75 -16.67
CA PRO A 644 -9.78 -4.47 -16.15
C PRO A 644 -9.86 -4.82 -14.66
N PRO A 645 -10.42 -3.93 -13.81
CA PRO A 645 -10.49 -4.16 -12.37
C PRO A 645 -11.38 -5.37 -12.07
N LEU A 646 -10.81 -6.39 -11.42
CA LEU A 646 -11.60 -7.49 -10.85
C LEU A 646 -12.52 -6.97 -9.74
N HIS A 647 -13.71 -7.54 -9.60
CA HIS A 647 -14.54 -7.39 -8.39
C HIS A 647 -14.36 -8.60 -7.47
N ILE A 648 -13.76 -8.36 -6.31
CA ILE A 648 -13.38 -9.39 -5.33
C ILE A 648 -14.19 -9.15 -4.06
N VAL A 649 -14.96 -10.14 -3.64
CA VAL A 649 -15.72 -10.11 -2.38
C VAL A 649 -15.10 -11.09 -1.40
N HIS A 650 -14.58 -10.56 -0.29
CA HIS A 650 -14.10 -11.37 0.83
C HIS A 650 -15.27 -11.70 1.76
N ILE A 651 -15.42 -12.97 2.14
CA ILE A 651 -16.35 -13.39 3.19
C ILE A 651 -15.53 -13.91 4.37
N ALA A 652 -15.55 -13.15 5.47
CA ALA A 652 -14.70 -13.37 6.63
C ALA A 652 -15.45 -13.15 7.96
N VAL A 653 -14.95 -13.78 9.02
CA VAL A 653 -15.50 -13.66 10.39
C VAL A 653 -14.59 -12.89 11.35
N GLU A 654 -13.35 -12.59 10.94
CA GLU A 654 -12.41 -11.68 11.60
C GLU A 654 -11.93 -10.60 10.62
N MET A 655 -11.73 -9.38 11.12
CA MET A 655 -11.16 -8.25 10.39
C MET A 655 -10.45 -7.32 11.38
N ALA A 656 -9.22 -6.92 11.07
CA ALA A 656 -8.49 -5.93 11.86
C ALA A 656 -8.92 -4.49 11.49
N PRO A 657 -8.90 -3.53 12.44
CA PRO A 657 -8.73 -3.69 13.89
C PRO A 657 -10.04 -4.03 14.63
N ILE A 658 -11.16 -4.15 13.90
CA ILE A 658 -12.53 -4.10 14.44
C ILE A 658 -12.97 -5.33 15.26
N ALA A 659 -12.59 -6.53 14.84
CA ALA A 659 -12.96 -7.80 15.47
C ALA A 659 -11.94 -8.89 15.05
N LYS A 660 -10.92 -9.12 15.90
CA LYS A 660 -9.72 -9.92 15.61
C LYS A 660 -9.39 -10.84 16.78
N VAL A 661 -8.99 -12.08 16.49
CA VAL A 661 -8.57 -13.11 17.46
C VAL A 661 -7.25 -13.77 17.05
N GLY A 662 -6.95 -13.84 15.75
CA GLY A 662 -5.69 -14.33 15.19
C GLY A 662 -5.18 -13.45 14.03
N GLY A 663 -4.27 -14.00 13.23
CA GLY A 663 -3.75 -13.34 12.02
C GLY A 663 -4.76 -13.29 10.86
N LEU A 664 -5.87 -14.02 10.96
CA LEU A 664 -6.95 -14.03 9.95
C LEU A 664 -7.43 -12.60 9.65
N GLY A 665 -7.77 -11.84 10.70
CA GLY A 665 -8.23 -10.47 10.57
C GLY A 665 -7.17 -9.50 10.02
N ASP A 666 -5.88 -9.75 10.27
CA ASP A 666 -4.80 -8.96 9.69
C ASP A 666 -4.70 -9.18 8.18
N VAL A 667 -4.74 -10.44 7.75
CA VAL A 667 -4.67 -10.80 6.32
C VAL A 667 -5.87 -10.23 5.56
N VAL A 668 -7.09 -10.41 6.07
CA VAL A 668 -8.31 -9.90 5.41
C VAL A 668 -8.22 -8.40 5.17
N THR A 669 -7.80 -7.61 6.16
CA THR A 669 -7.67 -6.15 6.00
C THR A 669 -6.49 -5.78 5.08
N SER A 670 -5.32 -6.37 5.29
CA SER A 670 -4.08 -5.94 4.64
C SER A 670 -3.99 -6.37 3.18
N LEU A 671 -4.41 -7.60 2.86
CA LEU A 671 -4.51 -8.08 1.48
C LEU A 671 -5.53 -7.26 0.70
N SER A 672 -6.69 -6.97 1.29
CA SER A 672 -7.73 -6.14 0.65
C SER A 672 -7.21 -4.74 0.31
N ARG A 673 -6.42 -4.10 1.20
CA ARG A 673 -5.83 -2.78 0.90
C ARG A 673 -4.80 -2.88 -0.21
N ALA A 674 -3.91 -3.87 -0.18
CA ALA A 674 -2.89 -4.06 -1.21
C ALA A 674 -3.49 -4.38 -2.60
N VAL A 675 -4.57 -5.16 -2.65
CA VAL A 675 -5.31 -5.45 -3.90
C VAL A 675 -6.08 -4.21 -4.39
N GLN A 676 -6.62 -3.38 -3.50
CA GLN A 676 -7.19 -2.08 -3.85
C GLN A 676 -6.13 -1.09 -4.37
N GLU A 677 -4.93 -1.05 -3.80
CA GLU A 677 -3.78 -0.29 -4.30
C GLU A 677 -3.25 -0.77 -5.66
N LEU A 678 -3.60 -1.99 -6.08
CA LEU A 678 -3.34 -2.53 -7.41
C LEU A 678 -4.50 -2.24 -8.38
N ASN A 679 -5.44 -1.35 -8.01
CA ASN A 679 -6.57 -0.90 -8.81
C ASN A 679 -7.63 -2.01 -9.09
N HIS A 680 -7.88 -2.89 -8.12
CA HIS A 680 -9.01 -3.83 -8.15
C HIS A 680 -10.10 -3.42 -7.14
N ASN A 681 -11.35 -3.79 -7.38
CA ASN A 681 -12.48 -3.47 -6.52
C ASN A 681 -12.62 -4.55 -5.43
N VAL A 682 -12.48 -4.16 -4.16
CA VAL A 682 -12.57 -5.09 -3.01
C VAL A 682 -13.69 -4.66 -2.05
N ASP A 683 -14.63 -5.57 -1.82
CA ASP A 683 -15.68 -5.47 -0.80
C ASP A 683 -15.53 -6.60 0.22
N ILE A 684 -15.88 -6.33 1.49
CA ILE A 684 -15.84 -7.32 2.57
C ILE A 684 -17.25 -7.50 3.12
N VAL A 685 -17.76 -8.74 3.16
CA VAL A 685 -19.01 -9.09 3.85
C VAL A 685 -18.65 -9.65 5.23
N PHE A 686 -19.24 -9.09 6.28
CA PHE A 686 -18.82 -9.29 7.67
C PHE A 686 -20.02 -9.46 8.64
N PRO A 687 -19.92 -10.27 9.71
CA PRO A 687 -20.97 -10.33 10.73
C PRO A 687 -20.94 -9.10 11.63
N LYS A 688 -22.09 -8.48 11.91
CA LYS A 688 -22.18 -7.36 12.85
C LYS A 688 -22.24 -7.85 14.30
N TYR A 689 -21.10 -8.27 14.84
CA TYR A 689 -20.98 -8.62 16.26
C TYR A 689 -21.28 -7.43 17.18
N ASP A 690 -21.79 -7.74 18.37
CA ASP A 690 -21.90 -6.80 19.49
C ASP A 690 -20.55 -6.33 20.03
N CYS A 691 -19.47 -7.10 19.83
CA CYS A 691 -18.12 -6.77 20.27
C CYS A 691 -17.25 -5.98 19.25
N ILE A 692 -17.84 -5.39 18.21
CA ILE A 692 -17.08 -4.59 17.21
C ILE A 692 -16.54 -3.29 17.83
N LYS A 693 -15.24 -3.01 17.59
CA LYS A 693 -14.63 -1.73 17.94
C LYS A 693 -15.11 -0.61 17.00
N HIS A 694 -16.31 -0.05 17.27
CA HIS A 694 -16.97 0.95 16.42
C HIS A 694 -16.12 2.18 16.07
N ASN A 695 -15.18 2.59 16.92
CA ASN A 695 -14.30 3.75 16.67
C ASN A 695 -13.46 3.66 15.38
N PHE A 696 -13.25 2.44 14.85
CA PHE A 696 -12.50 2.21 13.61
C PHE A 696 -13.40 2.03 12.37
N VAL A 697 -14.73 2.17 12.52
CA VAL A 697 -15.70 2.10 11.43
C VAL A 697 -16.18 3.50 11.07
N LYS A 698 -15.69 4.03 9.95
CA LYS A 698 -16.11 5.33 9.39
C LYS A 698 -17.38 5.17 8.57
N ASP A 699 -18.16 6.24 8.47
CA ASP A 699 -19.34 6.36 7.59
C ASP A 699 -20.39 5.23 7.75
N LEU A 700 -20.51 4.63 8.96
CA LEU A 700 -21.40 3.50 9.21
C LEU A 700 -22.88 3.89 9.12
N GLN A 701 -23.54 3.42 8.07
CA GLN A 701 -24.91 3.79 7.69
C GLN A 701 -25.74 2.56 7.35
N PHE A 702 -27.06 2.64 7.55
CA PHE A 702 -27.98 1.58 7.12
C PHE A 702 -28.09 1.59 5.59
N ASN A 703 -27.89 0.44 4.95
CA ASN A 703 -27.93 0.29 3.49
C ASN A 703 -29.28 -0.27 3.01
N ARG A 704 -29.71 -1.40 3.59
CA ARG A 704 -30.96 -2.11 3.27
C ARG A 704 -31.27 -3.16 4.33
N SER A 705 -32.44 -3.79 4.26
CA SER A 705 -32.70 -5.06 4.92
C SER A 705 -33.38 -6.05 3.97
N TYR A 706 -33.27 -7.33 4.30
CA TYR A 706 -33.87 -8.45 3.58
C TYR A 706 -34.28 -9.54 4.59
N HIS A 707 -35.12 -10.48 4.17
CA HIS A 707 -35.62 -11.55 5.04
C HIS A 707 -35.05 -12.89 4.60
N TRP A 708 -34.41 -13.59 5.53
CA TRP A 708 -33.87 -14.93 5.30
C TRP A 708 -33.78 -15.73 6.62
N GLY A 709 -33.85 -17.05 6.54
CA GLY A 709 -33.65 -17.93 7.70
C GLY A 709 -34.64 -17.70 8.84
N GLY A 710 -35.84 -17.18 8.54
CA GLY A 710 -36.88 -16.86 9.52
C GLY A 710 -36.69 -15.54 10.28
N THR A 711 -35.78 -14.67 9.85
CA THR A 711 -35.56 -13.36 10.49
C THR A 711 -35.32 -12.24 9.46
N GLU A 712 -35.40 -10.99 9.91
CA GLU A 712 -34.85 -9.85 9.17
C GLU A 712 -33.32 -9.82 9.33
N ILE A 713 -32.61 -9.52 8.26
CA ILE A 713 -31.18 -9.25 8.26
C ILE A 713 -30.98 -7.81 7.78
N LYS A 714 -30.47 -6.96 8.67
CA LYS A 714 -30.15 -5.56 8.33
C LYS A 714 -28.72 -5.50 7.81
N VAL A 715 -28.51 -4.76 6.73
CA VAL A 715 -27.20 -4.53 6.13
C VAL A 715 -26.80 -3.10 6.47
N TRP A 716 -25.69 -2.96 7.17
CA TRP A 716 -25.03 -1.68 7.35
C TRP A 716 -23.81 -1.62 6.43
N HIS A 717 -23.54 -0.47 5.84
CA HIS A 717 -22.34 -0.22 5.04
C HIS A 717 -21.46 0.80 5.76
N GLY A 718 -20.14 0.64 5.69
CA GLY A 718 -19.18 1.55 6.26
C GLY A 718 -17.77 1.29 5.76
N LYS A 719 -16.80 2.07 6.25
CA LYS A 719 -15.39 1.96 5.87
C LYS A 719 -14.49 1.60 7.04
N VAL A 720 -13.57 0.66 6.82
CA VAL A 720 -12.56 0.22 7.80
C VAL A 720 -11.21 0.17 7.10
N GLU A 721 -10.23 0.93 7.59
CA GLU A 721 -8.94 1.16 6.91
C GLU A 721 -9.06 1.48 5.40
N GLY A 722 -10.08 2.27 5.04
CA GLY A 722 -10.41 2.68 3.67
C GLY A 722 -11.34 1.74 2.90
N LEU A 723 -11.38 0.46 3.30
CA LEU A 723 -12.06 -0.63 2.61
C LEU A 723 -13.58 -0.58 2.78
N SER A 724 -14.31 -1.05 1.77
CA SER A 724 -15.77 -1.14 1.77
C SER A 724 -16.22 -2.39 2.55
N VAL A 725 -17.03 -2.21 3.60
CA VAL A 725 -17.49 -3.30 4.47
C VAL A 725 -19.02 -3.31 4.59
N TYR A 726 -19.63 -4.46 4.30
CA TYR A 726 -21.05 -4.75 4.52
C TYR A 726 -21.24 -5.61 5.77
N PHE A 727 -21.78 -5.00 6.81
CA PHE A 727 -22.06 -5.63 8.10
C PHE A 727 -23.47 -6.22 8.12
N LEU A 728 -23.57 -7.55 8.17
CA LEU A 728 -24.83 -8.28 8.25
C LEU A 728 -25.27 -8.41 9.72
N ASP A 729 -26.49 -7.99 10.01
CA ASP A 729 -27.07 -7.88 11.35
C ASP A 729 -28.39 -8.69 11.43
N PRO A 730 -28.32 -10.03 11.58
CA PRO A 730 -29.50 -10.87 11.74
C PRO A 730 -30.20 -10.58 13.07
N GLN A 731 -31.48 -10.21 13.01
CA GLN A 731 -32.27 -9.79 14.18
C GLN A 731 -32.69 -10.98 15.08
N ASN A 732 -31.99 -12.12 14.99
CA ASN A 732 -32.18 -13.34 15.79
C ASN A 732 -31.14 -13.51 16.92
N GLY A 733 -30.20 -12.57 17.09
CA GLY A 733 -29.25 -12.57 18.20
C GLY A 733 -28.09 -13.58 18.09
N LEU A 734 -27.88 -14.22 16.93
CA LEU A 734 -26.73 -15.14 16.73
C LEU A 734 -25.36 -14.46 16.88
N PHE A 735 -25.29 -13.14 16.70
CA PHE A 735 -24.07 -12.33 16.78
C PHE A 735 -24.03 -11.42 18.03
N GLN A 736 -24.92 -11.68 18.98
CA GLN A 736 -24.93 -11.07 20.31
C GLN A 736 -24.36 -12.11 21.30
N ARG A 737 -23.04 -12.06 21.52
CA ARG A 737 -22.26 -13.05 22.30
C ARG A 737 -21.10 -12.44 23.09
N GLY A 738 -20.72 -11.19 22.83
CA GLY A 738 -19.51 -10.54 23.35
C GLY A 738 -18.19 -11.06 22.75
N CYS A 739 -18.23 -12.02 21.81
CA CYS A 739 -17.05 -12.60 21.19
C CYS A 739 -17.29 -13.11 19.75
N VAL A 740 -16.18 -13.24 19.01
CA VAL A 740 -16.14 -13.88 17.69
C VAL A 740 -16.31 -15.39 17.82
N TYR A 741 -15.40 -16.08 18.53
CA TYR A 741 -15.39 -17.53 18.74
C TYR A 741 -15.56 -17.92 20.21
N GLY A 742 -15.82 -19.21 20.44
CA GLY A 742 -15.86 -19.85 21.75
C GLY A 742 -17.26 -20.24 22.20
N CYS A 743 -18.27 -20.05 21.34
CA CYS A 743 -19.64 -20.46 21.65
C CYS A 743 -19.91 -21.88 21.14
N ALA A 744 -20.74 -22.63 21.85
CA ALA A 744 -21.08 -24.01 21.46
C ALA A 744 -21.85 -24.10 20.13
N ASP A 745 -22.40 -22.97 19.65
CA ASP A 745 -23.15 -22.82 18.40
C ASP A 745 -22.32 -22.21 17.25
N ASP A 746 -21.02 -21.98 17.39
CA ASP A 746 -20.16 -21.29 16.39
C ASP A 746 -20.32 -21.82 14.95
N ALA A 747 -20.33 -23.14 14.75
CA ALA A 747 -20.54 -23.74 13.42
C ALA A 747 -21.93 -23.43 12.82
N GLY A 748 -22.95 -23.31 13.66
CA GLY A 748 -24.30 -22.90 13.26
C GLY A 748 -24.39 -21.39 13.02
N ARG A 749 -23.78 -20.57 13.88
CA ARG A 749 -23.65 -19.11 13.71
C ARG A 749 -23.02 -18.77 12.37
N PHE A 750 -21.85 -19.32 12.08
CA PHE A 750 -21.14 -19.03 10.83
C PHE A 750 -21.79 -19.68 9.60
N GLY A 751 -22.39 -20.87 9.73
CA GLY A 751 -23.23 -21.46 8.68
C GLY A 751 -24.39 -20.54 8.27
N PHE A 752 -25.12 -19.99 9.25
CA PHE A 752 -26.17 -18.99 9.02
C PHE A 752 -25.62 -17.75 8.30
N PHE A 753 -24.48 -17.21 8.75
CA PHE A 753 -23.84 -16.05 8.13
C PHE A 753 -23.41 -16.31 6.68
N CYS A 754 -22.87 -17.50 6.35
CA CYS A 754 -22.46 -17.83 4.99
C CYS A 754 -23.65 -17.86 4.02
N HIS A 755 -24.78 -18.44 4.44
CA HIS A 755 -26.04 -18.33 3.67
C HIS A 755 -26.49 -16.88 3.55
N ALA A 756 -26.53 -16.14 4.66
CA ALA A 756 -26.97 -14.75 4.67
C ALA A 756 -26.11 -13.87 3.73
N ALA A 757 -24.80 -14.09 3.66
CA ALA A 757 -23.89 -13.40 2.75
C ALA A 757 -24.20 -13.69 1.27
N LEU A 758 -24.46 -14.95 0.92
CA LEU A 758 -24.84 -15.34 -0.44
C LEU A 758 -26.21 -14.77 -0.86
N GLU A 759 -27.18 -14.75 0.07
CA GLU A 759 -28.48 -14.09 -0.12
C GLU A 759 -28.35 -12.57 -0.28
N PHE A 760 -27.49 -11.92 0.52
CA PHE A 760 -27.19 -10.49 0.38
C PHE A 760 -26.60 -10.16 -1.00
N LEU A 761 -25.69 -11.00 -1.51
CA LEU A 761 -25.10 -10.81 -2.83
C LEU A 761 -26.14 -11.00 -3.94
N LEU A 762 -26.92 -12.10 -3.89
CA LEU A 762 -27.96 -12.40 -4.87
C LEU A 762 -29.07 -11.34 -4.90
N GLN A 763 -29.68 -11.05 -3.74
CA GLN A 763 -30.75 -10.05 -3.62
C GLN A 763 -30.22 -8.61 -3.76
N GLY A 764 -28.91 -8.41 -3.58
CA GLY A 764 -28.24 -7.14 -3.84
C GLY A 764 -27.91 -6.87 -5.30
N GLY A 765 -27.90 -7.90 -6.16
CA GLY A 765 -27.46 -7.82 -7.55
C GLY A 765 -25.94 -7.78 -7.73
N PHE A 766 -25.18 -8.20 -6.71
CA PHE A 766 -23.71 -8.25 -6.77
C PHE A 766 -23.25 -9.46 -7.60
N HIS A 767 -22.40 -9.21 -8.59
CA HIS A 767 -21.85 -10.24 -9.48
C HIS A 767 -20.31 -10.22 -9.45
N PRO A 768 -19.68 -10.58 -8.31
CA PRO A 768 -18.22 -10.54 -8.20
C PRO A 768 -17.56 -11.55 -9.13
N ASP A 769 -16.35 -11.23 -9.56
CA ASP A 769 -15.47 -12.19 -10.24
C ASP A 769 -15.02 -13.29 -9.26
N ILE A 770 -14.66 -12.89 -8.04
CA ILE A 770 -14.09 -13.77 -7.02
C ILE A 770 -14.89 -13.67 -5.71
N LEU A 771 -15.24 -14.82 -5.15
CA LEU A 771 -15.60 -14.98 -3.75
C LEU A 771 -14.39 -15.55 -3.00
N HIS A 772 -13.69 -14.70 -2.24
CA HIS A 772 -12.56 -15.12 -1.42
C HIS A 772 -13.04 -15.51 -0.02
N CYS A 773 -13.01 -16.80 0.25
CA CYS A 773 -13.39 -17.39 1.52
C CYS A 773 -12.12 -17.71 2.33
N HIS A 774 -12.15 -17.47 3.63
CA HIS A 774 -11.06 -17.74 4.56
C HIS A 774 -11.47 -18.69 5.70
N ASP A 775 -10.75 -19.79 5.82
CA ASP A 775 -10.85 -20.81 6.88
C ASP A 775 -12.24 -21.46 7.08
N TRP A 776 -12.31 -22.43 8.01
CA TRP A 776 -13.48 -23.29 8.29
C TRP A 776 -14.79 -22.54 8.57
N SER A 777 -14.71 -21.30 9.02
CA SER A 777 -15.83 -20.45 9.38
C SER A 777 -16.56 -19.86 8.17
N SER A 778 -15.85 -19.59 7.07
CA SER A 778 -16.47 -19.19 5.79
C SER A 778 -16.58 -20.34 4.78
N ALA A 779 -15.95 -21.48 5.06
CA ALA A 779 -16.02 -22.72 4.26
C ALA A 779 -17.43 -23.10 3.76
N PRO A 780 -18.55 -22.89 4.50
CA PRO A 780 -19.87 -23.16 3.98
C PRO A 780 -20.23 -22.41 2.69
N VAL A 781 -19.72 -21.20 2.48
CA VAL A 781 -19.92 -20.46 1.22
C VAL A 781 -19.58 -21.33 0.01
N SER A 782 -18.46 -22.06 0.07
CA SER A 782 -17.92 -22.75 -1.09
C SER A 782 -18.86 -23.79 -1.69
N TRP A 783 -19.49 -24.62 -0.86
CA TRP A 783 -20.47 -25.60 -1.35
C TRP A 783 -21.84 -24.97 -1.57
N LEU A 784 -22.32 -24.11 -0.65
CA LEU A 784 -23.64 -23.50 -0.76
C LEU A 784 -23.77 -22.70 -2.05
N PHE A 785 -22.75 -21.92 -2.42
CA PHE A 785 -22.67 -21.18 -3.67
C PHE A 785 -22.88 -22.11 -4.88
N LYS A 786 -22.07 -23.18 -4.97
CA LYS A 786 -22.10 -24.12 -6.10
C LYS A 786 -23.44 -24.87 -6.15
N ASP A 787 -23.88 -25.43 -5.02
CA ASP A 787 -25.09 -26.25 -4.86
C ASP A 787 -26.40 -25.48 -5.12
N HIS A 788 -26.45 -24.16 -4.82
CA HIS A 788 -27.70 -23.40 -4.80
C HIS A 788 -27.70 -22.14 -5.66
N TYR A 789 -26.62 -21.36 -5.72
CA TYR A 789 -26.64 -19.98 -6.27
C TYR A 789 -26.12 -19.87 -7.70
N THR A 790 -25.27 -20.79 -8.17
CA THR A 790 -24.71 -20.76 -9.54
C THR A 790 -25.79 -20.59 -10.62
N GLN A 791 -26.92 -21.27 -10.46
CA GLN A 791 -28.05 -21.28 -11.39
C GLN A 791 -28.87 -19.97 -11.42
N TYR A 792 -28.70 -19.07 -10.44
CA TYR A 792 -29.48 -17.83 -10.30
C TYR A 792 -28.73 -16.58 -10.78
N GLY A 793 -27.70 -16.73 -11.62
CA GLY A 793 -27.03 -15.63 -12.34
C GLY A 793 -25.53 -15.52 -12.07
N LEU A 794 -25.03 -16.09 -10.97
CA LEU A 794 -23.62 -15.97 -10.53
C LEU A 794 -22.66 -16.93 -11.27
N ILE A 795 -22.99 -17.32 -12.50
CA ILE A 795 -22.27 -18.36 -13.29
C ILE A 795 -20.79 -18.02 -13.54
N LYS A 796 -20.46 -16.72 -13.62
CA LYS A 796 -19.10 -16.23 -13.87
C LYS A 796 -18.22 -16.21 -12.61
N THR A 797 -18.81 -16.11 -11.42
CA THR A 797 -18.08 -16.00 -10.16
C THR A 797 -17.27 -17.27 -9.87
N ARG A 798 -16.12 -17.13 -9.23
CA ARG A 798 -15.21 -18.21 -8.86
C ARG A 798 -14.85 -18.15 -7.39
N ILE A 799 -14.71 -19.30 -6.76
CA ILE A 799 -14.38 -19.41 -5.33
C ILE A 799 -12.88 -19.60 -5.19
N VAL A 800 -12.26 -18.74 -4.38
CA VAL A 800 -10.90 -18.96 -3.88
C VAL A 800 -10.96 -19.16 -2.38
N PHE A 801 -10.30 -20.21 -1.87
CA PHE A 801 -10.33 -20.58 -0.46
C PHE A 801 -8.93 -20.54 0.17
N THR A 802 -8.72 -19.69 1.19
CA THR A 802 -7.47 -19.67 1.97
C THR A 802 -7.63 -20.40 3.30
N ILE A 803 -6.79 -21.41 3.54
CA ILE A 803 -6.60 -22.03 4.86
C ILE A 803 -5.62 -21.15 5.66
N HIS A 804 -5.99 -20.75 6.88
CA HIS A 804 -5.07 -20.04 7.79
C HIS A 804 -4.55 -20.95 8.90
N ASN A 805 -5.33 -21.94 9.37
CA ASN A 805 -4.83 -23.02 10.23
C ASN A 805 -5.66 -24.31 10.10
N LEU A 806 -5.07 -25.37 9.53
CA LEU A 806 -5.77 -26.63 9.23
C LEU A 806 -6.26 -27.40 10.47
N GLU A 807 -5.72 -27.11 11.66
CA GLU A 807 -6.13 -27.75 12.92
C GLU A 807 -7.58 -27.43 13.32
N PHE A 808 -8.16 -26.36 12.77
CA PHE A 808 -9.54 -25.95 13.08
C PHE A 808 -10.48 -26.32 11.92
N GLY A 809 -11.53 -27.09 12.23
CA GLY A 809 -12.63 -27.35 11.29
C GLY A 809 -12.24 -28.11 10.01
N ALA A 810 -11.21 -28.97 10.06
CA ALA A 810 -10.70 -29.74 8.92
C ALA A 810 -11.79 -30.42 8.05
N ASN A 811 -12.88 -30.91 8.64
CA ASN A 811 -14.02 -31.49 7.90
C ASN A 811 -14.74 -30.46 7.01
N ALA A 812 -14.93 -29.24 7.49
CA ALA A 812 -15.53 -28.15 6.72
C ALA A 812 -14.56 -27.63 5.65
N ILE A 813 -13.27 -27.53 5.98
CA ILE A 813 -12.19 -27.24 5.03
C ILE A 813 -12.18 -28.27 3.89
N GLY A 814 -12.19 -29.57 4.19
CA GLY A 814 -12.22 -30.64 3.17
C GLY A 814 -13.42 -30.56 2.24
N LYS A 815 -14.62 -30.24 2.79
CA LYS A 815 -15.78 -29.97 1.95
C LYS A 815 -15.55 -28.72 1.08
N ALA A 816 -15.08 -27.61 1.63
CA ALA A 816 -14.80 -26.40 0.84
C ALA A 816 -13.74 -26.64 -0.26
N MET A 817 -12.69 -27.41 0.03
CA MET A 817 -11.65 -27.80 -0.93
C MET A 817 -12.20 -28.60 -2.12
N THR A 818 -13.29 -29.35 -1.94
CA THR A 818 -13.99 -30.02 -3.06
C THR A 818 -14.55 -28.98 -4.03
N PHE A 819 -15.27 -27.97 -3.52
CA PHE A 819 -16.06 -27.02 -4.32
C PHE A 819 -15.33 -25.73 -4.75
N ALA A 820 -14.24 -25.36 -4.09
CA ALA A 820 -13.44 -24.19 -4.46
C ALA A 820 -12.76 -24.37 -5.83
N ASP A 821 -12.70 -23.32 -6.65
CA ASP A 821 -12.09 -23.37 -7.98
C ASP A 821 -10.55 -23.34 -7.87
N LYS A 822 -10.02 -22.51 -6.97
CA LYS A 822 -8.62 -22.56 -6.50
C LYS A 822 -8.57 -22.49 -4.97
N ALA A 823 -7.51 -23.06 -4.38
CA ALA A 823 -7.26 -23.02 -2.95
C ALA A 823 -5.80 -22.63 -2.67
N THR A 824 -5.57 -22.05 -1.50
CA THR A 824 -4.23 -21.70 -1.02
C THR A 824 -4.11 -21.82 0.50
N THR A 825 -2.88 -21.82 1.00
CA THR A 825 -2.56 -21.67 2.42
C THR A 825 -1.42 -20.66 2.56
N VAL A 826 -1.23 -20.15 3.78
CA VAL A 826 -0.44 -18.95 4.07
C VAL A 826 1.10 -19.14 4.02
N SER A 827 1.61 -20.19 3.35
CA SER A 827 3.04 -20.50 3.19
C SER A 827 3.29 -21.63 2.17
N PRO A 828 4.28 -21.50 1.26
CA PRO A 828 4.78 -22.58 0.39
C PRO A 828 5.28 -23.84 1.14
N THR A 829 5.98 -23.68 2.27
CA THR A 829 6.45 -24.84 3.06
C THR A 829 5.32 -25.48 3.84
N TYR A 830 4.40 -24.71 4.45
CA TYR A 830 3.24 -25.27 5.14
C TYR A 830 2.31 -26.01 4.16
N ALA A 831 2.16 -25.52 2.92
CA ALA A 831 1.45 -26.23 1.86
C ALA A 831 2.02 -27.64 1.61
N LYS A 832 3.35 -27.80 1.66
CA LYS A 832 4.04 -29.09 1.55
C LYS A 832 3.88 -29.93 2.83
N GLU A 833 4.00 -29.32 4.01
CA GLU A 833 3.77 -30.00 5.31
C GLU A 833 2.37 -30.61 5.40
N VAL A 834 1.32 -29.91 4.93
CA VAL A 834 -0.07 -30.41 4.97
C VAL A 834 -0.51 -31.22 3.74
N ALA A 835 0.33 -31.34 2.70
CA ALA A 835 -0.04 -31.99 1.44
C ALA A 835 -0.49 -33.46 1.59
N GLY A 836 0.05 -34.16 2.61
CA GLY A 836 -0.32 -35.54 2.95
C GLY A 836 -1.64 -35.69 3.74
N ASN A 837 -2.28 -34.59 4.17
CA ASN A 837 -3.53 -34.64 4.91
C ASN A 837 -4.69 -35.08 3.99
N SER A 838 -5.55 -35.97 4.48
CA SER A 838 -6.68 -36.54 3.72
C SER A 838 -7.67 -35.51 3.18
N VAL A 839 -7.75 -34.31 3.78
CA VAL A 839 -8.63 -33.22 3.29
C VAL A 839 -7.98 -32.34 2.21
N ILE A 840 -6.68 -32.54 1.93
CA ILE A 840 -5.88 -31.73 0.99
C ILE A 840 -5.35 -32.59 -0.18
N SER A 841 -4.97 -33.83 0.08
CA SER A 841 -4.25 -34.70 -0.88
C SER A 841 -5.00 -34.95 -2.19
N ALA A 842 -6.33 -35.05 -2.15
CA ALA A 842 -7.18 -35.19 -3.33
C ALA A 842 -7.33 -33.90 -4.18
N HIS A 843 -6.76 -32.78 -3.71
CA HIS A 843 -6.98 -31.44 -4.27
C HIS A 843 -5.67 -30.67 -4.54
N LEU A 844 -4.51 -31.34 -4.47
CA LEU A 844 -3.18 -30.73 -4.65
C LEU A 844 -3.03 -29.97 -5.98
N TYR A 845 -3.67 -30.45 -7.06
CA TYR A 845 -3.65 -29.81 -8.38
C TYR A 845 -4.23 -28.38 -8.44
N LYS A 846 -4.93 -27.94 -7.38
CA LYS A 846 -5.48 -26.59 -7.23
C LYS A 846 -5.11 -25.93 -5.89
N PHE A 847 -4.17 -26.50 -5.14
CA PHE A 847 -3.76 -26.02 -3.82
C PHE A 847 -2.35 -25.42 -3.84
N HIS A 848 -2.24 -24.17 -3.40
CA HIS A 848 -1.03 -23.35 -3.48
C HIS A 848 -0.57 -22.92 -2.08
N GLY A 849 0.65 -22.37 -1.99
CA GLY A 849 1.12 -21.70 -0.79
C GLY A 849 1.58 -20.29 -1.15
N ILE A 850 1.02 -19.27 -0.49
CA ILE A 850 1.36 -17.85 -0.68
C ILE A 850 1.66 -17.26 0.70
N ILE A 851 2.85 -16.67 0.87
CA ILE A 851 3.30 -16.10 2.15
C ILE A 851 2.45 -14.86 2.49
N ASN A 852 2.06 -14.67 3.76
CA ASN A 852 1.41 -13.43 4.17
C ASN A 852 2.40 -12.25 4.24
N GLY A 853 1.95 -11.05 3.86
CA GLY A 853 2.66 -9.82 4.21
C GLY A 853 2.29 -9.29 5.60
N ILE A 854 2.99 -8.25 6.05
CA ILE A 854 2.54 -7.35 7.12
C ILE A 854 2.02 -6.02 6.57
N ASP A 855 1.19 -5.34 7.34
CA ASP A 855 0.74 -3.98 7.04
C ASP A 855 1.83 -2.96 7.44
N PRO A 856 2.46 -2.24 6.48
CA PRO A 856 3.50 -1.26 6.77
C PRO A 856 2.95 0.07 7.29
N ASP A 857 1.64 0.24 7.44
CA ASP A 857 1.02 1.40 8.12
C ASP A 857 0.83 1.16 9.61
N ILE A 858 0.55 -0.10 9.98
CA ILE A 858 0.44 -0.53 11.38
C ILE A 858 1.84 -0.77 11.98
N TRP A 859 2.75 -1.36 11.21
CA TRP A 859 4.08 -1.77 11.66
C TRP A 859 5.18 -0.87 11.08
N ASP A 860 5.16 0.43 11.41
CA ASP A 860 6.15 1.40 10.94
C ASP A 860 6.98 2.02 12.08
N PRO A 861 8.24 1.60 12.30
CA PRO A 861 9.11 2.21 13.31
C PRO A 861 9.41 3.71 13.09
N TYR A 862 9.07 4.27 11.92
CA TYR A 862 9.16 5.72 11.69
C TYR A 862 7.89 6.48 12.07
N ASN A 863 6.72 5.82 12.15
CA ASN A 863 5.43 6.44 12.48
C ASN A 863 4.72 5.88 13.72
N ASP A 864 5.26 4.83 14.33
CA ASP A 864 4.81 4.29 15.60
C ASP A 864 4.94 5.34 16.72
N ASN A 865 3.88 5.45 17.53
CA ASN A 865 3.77 6.38 18.66
C ASN A 865 3.92 5.67 20.01
N PHE A 866 4.14 4.35 20.02
CA PHE A 866 4.36 3.53 21.21
C PHE A 866 5.86 3.34 21.55
N ILE A 867 6.76 3.90 20.74
CA ILE A 867 8.22 3.84 20.91
C ILE A 867 8.78 5.26 21.19
N PRO A 868 9.87 5.38 21.97
CA PRO A 868 10.36 6.70 22.44
C PRO A 868 11.10 7.51 21.35
N VAL A 869 11.65 6.86 20.33
CA VAL A 869 12.42 7.48 19.25
C VAL A 869 12.04 6.80 17.93
N PRO A 870 11.46 7.53 16.94
CA PRO A 870 11.20 6.96 15.61
C PRO A 870 12.48 6.69 14.81
N TYR A 871 12.54 5.58 14.08
CA TYR A 871 13.72 5.15 13.35
C TYR A 871 13.44 4.47 11.99
N THR A 872 14.47 4.41 11.16
CA THR A 872 14.55 3.65 9.90
C THR A 872 15.74 2.70 9.95
N SER A 873 16.05 1.99 8.86
CA SER A 873 17.29 1.21 8.74
C SER A 873 18.56 2.08 8.82
N GLU A 874 18.44 3.40 8.64
CA GLU A 874 19.54 4.37 8.70
C GLU A 874 20.04 4.59 10.14
N ASN A 875 19.13 4.62 11.13
CA ASN A 875 19.42 4.90 12.54
C ASN A 875 18.91 3.82 13.51
N VAL A 876 18.72 2.59 13.03
CA VAL A 876 18.19 1.44 13.78
C VAL A 876 18.88 1.21 15.13
N VAL A 877 20.21 1.38 15.21
CA VAL A 877 20.96 1.15 16.46
C VAL A 877 20.57 2.14 17.56
N GLU A 878 20.29 3.39 17.21
CA GLU A 878 19.86 4.42 18.17
C GLU A 878 18.42 4.23 18.61
N GLY A 879 17.52 3.98 17.65
CA GLY A 879 16.09 3.73 17.91
C GLY A 879 15.87 2.49 18.78
N LYS A 880 16.51 1.36 18.44
CA LYS A 880 16.44 0.13 19.24
C LYS A 880 17.08 0.29 20.62
N ARG A 881 18.16 1.08 20.76
CA ARG A 881 18.75 1.37 22.09
C ARG A 881 17.79 2.16 22.96
N ALA A 882 17.20 3.25 22.45
CA ALA A 882 16.22 4.04 23.19
C ALA A 882 14.97 3.20 23.56
N ALA A 883 14.50 2.36 22.64
CA ALA A 883 13.40 1.43 22.91
C ALA A 883 13.77 0.34 23.92
N LYS A 884 15.02 -0.15 23.95
CA LYS A 884 15.52 -1.08 24.99
C LYS A 884 15.53 -0.41 26.36
N GLU A 885 16.06 0.81 26.46
CA GLU A 885 16.13 1.58 27.70
C GLU A 885 14.72 1.81 28.27
N GLU A 886 13.76 2.23 27.44
CA GLU A 886 12.35 2.38 27.86
C GLU A 886 11.67 1.04 28.19
N LEU A 887 11.92 -0.03 27.42
CA LEU A 887 11.41 -1.37 27.74
C LEU A 887 11.92 -1.89 29.09
N GLN A 888 13.21 -1.65 29.39
CA GLN A 888 13.81 -1.99 30.68
C GLN A 888 13.16 -1.20 31.82
N ASN A 889 13.03 0.12 31.66
CA ASN A 889 12.39 1.01 32.64
C ASN A 889 10.93 0.63 32.91
N ARG A 890 10.09 0.54 31.87
CA ARG A 890 8.65 0.24 31.97
C ARG A 890 8.35 -1.13 32.59
N LEU A 891 9.28 -2.10 32.48
CA LEU A 891 9.13 -3.45 33.04
C LEU A 891 9.87 -3.68 34.36
N GLY A 892 10.63 -2.70 34.85
CA GLY A 892 11.42 -2.81 36.09
C GLY A 892 12.65 -3.71 35.96
N LEU A 893 13.14 -3.93 34.73
CA LEU A 893 14.39 -4.65 34.49
C LEU A 893 15.60 -3.75 34.77
N LYS A 894 16.76 -4.38 34.97
CA LYS A 894 18.02 -3.65 35.12
C LYS A 894 18.38 -2.93 33.82
N SER A 895 18.45 -1.60 33.88
CA SER A 895 18.99 -0.75 32.82
C SER A 895 20.47 -1.05 32.58
N ALA A 896 20.77 -1.85 31.55
CA ALA A 896 22.12 -2.31 31.19
C ALA A 896 22.12 -2.86 29.75
N ASP A 897 23.23 -2.74 29.02
CA ASP A 897 23.34 -3.37 27.70
C ASP A 897 23.62 -4.88 27.85
N PHE A 898 22.54 -5.63 27.96
CA PHE A 898 22.48 -7.08 27.82
C PHE A 898 21.60 -7.44 26.61
N PRO A 899 21.77 -8.64 26.01
CA PRO A 899 20.89 -9.11 24.96
C PRO A 899 19.49 -9.40 25.51
N VAL A 900 18.48 -8.74 24.95
CA VAL A 900 17.06 -8.88 25.31
C VAL A 900 16.38 -9.82 24.31
N VAL A 901 15.80 -10.90 24.82
CA VAL A 901 14.98 -11.85 24.06
C VAL A 901 13.50 -11.58 24.32
N GLY A 902 12.79 -11.12 23.30
CA GLY A 902 11.34 -10.93 23.32
C GLY A 902 10.57 -12.16 22.85
N ILE A 903 9.45 -12.46 23.49
CA ILE A 903 8.54 -13.57 23.17
C ILE A 903 7.11 -13.02 23.15
N ILE A 904 6.53 -12.83 21.95
CA ILE A 904 5.16 -12.31 21.77
C ILE A 904 4.31 -13.40 21.11
N THR A 905 3.47 -14.09 21.88
CA THR A 905 2.69 -15.24 21.37
C THR A 905 1.53 -15.66 22.30
N ARG A 906 0.55 -16.39 21.75
CA ARG A 906 -0.48 -17.07 22.56
C ARG A 906 0.11 -18.34 23.19
N LEU A 907 -0.06 -18.52 24.49
CA LEU A 907 0.54 -19.64 25.23
C LEU A 907 -0.28 -20.92 25.04
N THR A 908 0.00 -21.62 23.94
CA THR A 908 -0.68 -22.85 23.50
C THR A 908 0.33 -23.92 23.09
N HIS A 909 -0.07 -25.20 23.02
CA HIS A 909 0.84 -26.28 22.61
C HIS A 909 1.50 -26.04 21.24
N GLN A 910 0.74 -25.54 20.26
CA GLN A 910 1.24 -25.13 18.94
C GLN A 910 2.47 -24.22 19.03
N LYS A 911 2.47 -23.27 19.97
CA LYS A 911 3.51 -22.24 20.11
C LYS A 911 4.71 -22.70 20.96
N GLY A 912 4.84 -24.01 21.21
CA GLY A 912 6.02 -24.60 21.83
C GLY A 912 6.22 -24.18 23.29
N ILE A 913 5.15 -24.12 24.09
CA ILE A 913 5.22 -23.65 25.49
C ILE A 913 6.32 -24.32 26.35
N HIS A 914 6.70 -25.57 26.08
CA HIS A 914 7.82 -26.22 26.77
C HIS A 914 9.19 -25.68 26.30
N LEU A 915 9.33 -25.39 25.00
CA LEU A 915 10.50 -24.73 24.41
C LEU A 915 10.62 -23.27 24.88
N ILE A 916 9.50 -22.55 25.03
CA ILE A 916 9.44 -21.21 25.64
C ILE A 916 9.97 -21.26 27.08
N LYS A 917 9.45 -22.19 27.91
CA LYS A 917 9.92 -22.35 29.31
C LYS A 917 11.42 -22.67 29.38
N HIS A 918 11.93 -23.50 28.47
CA HIS A 918 13.37 -23.81 28.39
C HIS A 918 14.21 -22.59 27.97
N ALA A 919 13.80 -21.89 26.90
CA ALA A 919 14.51 -20.73 26.38
C ALA A 919 14.64 -19.59 27.41
N ILE A 920 13.59 -19.36 28.22
CA ILE A 920 13.61 -18.38 29.32
C ILE A 920 14.78 -18.63 30.27
N TRP A 921 14.98 -19.88 30.70
CA TRP A 921 16.13 -20.23 31.54
C TRP A 921 17.45 -20.12 30.78
N ARG A 922 17.50 -20.58 29.52
CA ARG A 922 18.73 -20.54 28.72
C ARG A 922 19.23 -19.12 28.45
N THR A 923 18.33 -18.15 28.24
CA THR A 923 18.68 -16.73 28.12
C THR A 923 19.33 -16.21 29.42
N LEU A 924 18.80 -16.59 30.58
CA LEU A 924 19.31 -16.15 31.89
C LEU A 924 20.67 -16.80 32.22
N GLU A 925 20.89 -18.06 31.82
CA GLU A 925 22.20 -18.74 31.88
C GLU A 925 23.26 -18.05 31.00
N ARG A 926 22.84 -17.50 29.86
CA ARG A 926 23.70 -16.76 28.91
C ARG A 926 23.86 -15.27 29.24
N ASN A 927 23.51 -14.85 30.46
CA ASN A 927 23.52 -13.44 30.89
C ASN A 927 22.70 -12.49 29.99
N GLY A 928 21.64 -12.98 29.37
CA GLY A 928 20.63 -12.14 28.71
C GLY A 928 19.52 -11.70 29.66
N GLN A 929 18.60 -10.90 29.11
CA GLN A 929 17.30 -10.58 29.68
C GLN A 929 16.18 -11.17 28.82
N VAL A 930 15.02 -11.44 29.41
CA VAL A 930 13.89 -12.05 28.70
C VAL A 930 12.57 -11.38 29.05
N VAL A 931 11.81 -11.03 28.01
CA VAL A 931 10.48 -10.43 28.12
C VAL A 931 9.48 -11.30 27.37
N LEU A 932 8.43 -11.74 28.05
CA LEU A 932 7.32 -12.48 27.45
C LEU A 932 6.03 -11.68 27.57
N LEU A 933 5.29 -11.59 26.46
CA LEU A 933 3.95 -11.01 26.38
C LEU A 933 2.98 -12.03 25.77
N GLY A 934 1.94 -12.40 26.53
CA GLY A 934 0.84 -13.21 26.02
C GLY A 934 0.19 -14.13 27.07
N SER A 935 -1.06 -14.49 26.80
CA SER A 935 -1.92 -15.30 27.68
C SER A 935 -2.18 -16.71 27.13
N ALA A 936 -2.58 -17.63 28.00
CA ALA A 936 -3.06 -18.97 27.66
C ALA A 936 -4.59 -19.05 27.71
N PRO A 937 -5.27 -19.63 26.71
CA PRO A 937 -6.70 -19.95 26.78
C PRO A 937 -7.03 -21.08 27.77
N ASP A 938 -6.07 -21.97 28.08
CA ASP A 938 -6.22 -23.01 29.10
C ASP A 938 -5.78 -22.45 30.48
N PRO A 939 -6.67 -22.37 31.48
CA PRO A 939 -6.33 -21.85 32.81
C PRO A 939 -5.19 -22.60 33.50
N ARG A 940 -4.95 -23.87 33.17
CA ARG A 940 -3.84 -24.67 33.71
C ARG A 940 -2.51 -24.15 33.16
N ILE A 941 -2.44 -23.89 31.85
CA ILE A 941 -1.27 -23.32 31.19
C ILE A 941 -1.05 -21.87 31.66
N GLN A 942 -2.12 -21.10 31.86
CA GLN A 942 -2.02 -19.75 32.43
C GLN A 942 -1.39 -19.80 33.85
N ASN A 943 -1.91 -20.65 34.73
CA ASN A 943 -1.40 -20.82 36.09
C ASN A 943 0.06 -21.33 36.12
N ASP A 944 0.43 -22.23 35.21
CA ASP A 944 1.81 -22.69 35.00
C ASP A 944 2.77 -21.54 34.71
N PHE A 945 2.37 -20.60 33.85
CA PHE A 945 3.18 -19.41 33.53
C PHE A 945 3.12 -18.34 34.64
N VAL A 946 2.03 -18.21 35.39
CA VAL A 946 1.96 -17.37 36.60
C VAL A 946 2.93 -17.88 37.67
N ASN A 947 2.98 -19.19 37.90
CA ASN A 947 3.92 -19.80 38.85
C ASN A 947 5.37 -19.57 38.43
N LEU A 948 5.68 -19.74 37.14
CA LEU A 948 7.00 -19.41 36.58
C LEU A 948 7.33 -17.92 36.71
N ALA A 949 6.37 -17.02 36.46
CA ALA A 949 6.56 -15.58 36.63
C ALA A 949 6.89 -15.19 38.08
N ASN A 950 6.21 -15.82 39.06
CA ASN A 950 6.49 -15.61 40.48
C ASN A 950 7.87 -16.13 40.90
N GLN A 951 8.27 -17.31 40.40
CA GLN A 951 9.62 -17.88 40.61
C GLN A 951 10.72 -16.97 40.01
N LEU A 952 10.51 -16.48 38.79
CA LEU A 952 11.44 -15.60 38.10
C LEU A 952 11.52 -14.23 38.76
N HIS A 953 10.39 -13.62 39.15
CA HIS A 953 10.39 -12.35 39.87
C HIS A 953 11.19 -12.43 41.18
N SER A 954 11.10 -13.57 41.89
CA SER A 954 11.78 -13.81 43.17
C SER A 954 13.29 -14.10 43.07
N SER A 955 13.80 -14.44 41.87
CA SER A 955 15.19 -14.93 41.69
C SER A 955 15.98 -14.22 40.58
N HIS A 956 15.27 -13.62 39.64
CA HIS A 956 15.75 -13.04 38.38
C HIS A 956 14.90 -11.80 37.99
N GLY A 957 14.26 -11.14 38.97
CA GLY A 957 13.33 -10.04 38.71
C GLY A 957 13.95 -8.81 38.01
N ASP A 958 15.27 -8.70 38.03
CA ASP A 958 16.06 -7.68 37.32
C ASP A 958 16.37 -8.05 35.85
N ARG A 959 16.06 -9.29 35.43
CA ARG A 959 16.38 -9.85 34.10
C ARG A 959 15.22 -10.56 33.39
N ALA A 960 14.15 -10.95 34.09
CA ALA A 960 13.03 -11.69 33.51
C ALA A 960 11.67 -11.05 33.85
N ARG A 961 10.86 -10.75 32.84
CA ARG A 961 9.48 -10.27 33.01
C ARG A 961 8.50 -11.02 32.12
N LEU A 962 7.46 -11.60 32.74
CA LEU A 962 6.36 -12.30 32.06
C LEU A 962 5.07 -11.49 32.25
N VAL A 963 4.51 -10.97 31.16
CA VAL A 963 3.27 -10.19 31.12
C VAL A 963 2.18 -11.06 30.48
N LEU A 964 1.33 -11.65 31.31
CA LEU A 964 0.46 -12.76 30.92
C LEU A 964 -0.93 -12.30 30.42
N THR A 965 -0.95 -11.17 29.72
CA THR A 965 -2.12 -10.46 29.20
C THR A 965 -1.88 -10.00 27.76
N TYR A 966 -2.84 -9.30 27.16
CA TYR A 966 -2.65 -8.54 25.93
C TYR A 966 -2.41 -7.05 26.25
N ASP A 967 -1.36 -6.47 25.68
CA ASP A 967 -1.01 -5.04 25.76
C ASP A 967 -0.40 -4.66 24.39
N GLU A 968 -1.19 -3.94 23.59
CA GLU A 968 -0.83 -3.56 22.22
C GLU A 968 0.36 -2.57 22.19
N PRO A 969 0.35 -1.44 22.92
CA PRO A 969 1.53 -0.58 23.07
C PRO A 969 2.80 -1.29 23.55
N LEU A 970 2.70 -2.24 24.49
CA LEU A 970 3.87 -3.00 24.96
C LEU A 970 4.40 -3.96 23.89
N SER A 971 3.54 -4.53 23.05
CA SER A 971 3.98 -5.42 21.96
C SER A 971 4.90 -4.70 20.98
N HIS A 972 4.53 -3.48 20.58
CA HIS A 972 5.35 -2.58 19.76
C HIS A 972 6.70 -2.27 20.43
N LEU A 973 6.67 -1.86 21.70
CA LEU A 973 7.88 -1.57 22.47
C LEU A 973 8.80 -2.79 22.64
N ILE A 974 8.25 -4.01 22.72
CA ILE A 974 9.05 -5.26 22.73
C ILE A 974 9.68 -5.52 21.36
N TYR A 975 8.96 -5.36 20.24
CA TYR A 975 9.55 -5.49 18.91
C TYR A 975 10.69 -4.48 18.68
N ALA A 976 10.53 -3.24 19.17
CA ALA A 976 11.55 -2.21 19.08
C ALA A 976 12.74 -2.46 20.02
N GLY A 977 12.50 -2.76 21.30
CA GLY A 977 13.53 -2.84 22.34
C GLY A 977 14.24 -4.20 22.48
N ALA A 978 13.68 -5.28 21.94
CA ALA A 978 14.36 -6.58 21.93
C ALA A 978 15.43 -6.65 20.82
N ASP A 979 16.58 -7.26 21.13
CA ASP A 979 17.58 -7.61 20.13
C ASP A 979 17.14 -8.85 19.33
N PHE A 980 16.47 -9.80 20.00
CA PHE A 980 16.00 -11.06 19.42
C PHE A 980 14.51 -11.29 19.68
N ILE A 981 13.80 -11.85 18.69
CA ILE A 981 12.42 -12.35 18.88
C ILE A 981 12.38 -13.86 18.67
N LEU A 982 12.01 -14.60 19.71
CA LEU A 982 11.98 -16.06 19.71
C LEU A 982 10.60 -16.60 19.32
N VAL A 983 10.54 -17.44 18.28
CA VAL A 983 9.32 -18.11 17.79
C VAL A 983 9.56 -19.63 17.70
N PRO A 984 9.43 -20.38 18.82
CA PRO A 984 9.77 -21.79 18.88
C PRO A 984 8.52 -22.67 18.61
N SER A 985 7.70 -22.27 17.64
CA SER A 985 6.43 -22.96 17.34
C SER A 985 6.66 -24.39 16.85
N ILE A 986 5.85 -25.33 17.33
CA ILE A 986 5.86 -26.74 16.89
C ILE A 986 5.47 -26.84 15.42
N PHE A 987 4.45 -26.08 15.01
CA PHE A 987 4.07 -25.83 13.62
C PHE A 987 3.56 -24.39 13.49
N GLU A 988 3.84 -23.74 12.36
CA GLU A 988 3.45 -22.36 12.13
C GLU A 988 2.99 -22.15 10.69
N PRO A 989 1.67 -22.02 10.44
CA PRO A 989 1.14 -21.86 9.09
C PRO A 989 1.77 -20.71 8.32
N CYS A 990 2.05 -19.58 8.98
CA CYS A 990 2.87 -18.51 8.43
C CYS A 990 3.74 -17.86 9.51
N GLY A 991 3.07 -17.38 10.56
CA GLY A 991 3.67 -16.45 11.53
C GLY A 991 3.70 -15.03 10.97
N LEU A 992 3.26 -14.06 11.79
CA LEU A 992 3.48 -12.63 11.54
C LEU A 992 4.57 -12.08 12.48
N THR A 993 4.77 -12.72 13.64
CA THR A 993 5.70 -12.29 14.70
C THR A 993 7.13 -12.08 14.21
N GLN A 994 7.64 -12.94 13.31
CA GLN A 994 8.98 -12.84 12.74
C GLN A 994 9.09 -11.74 11.68
N LEU A 995 8.03 -11.50 10.91
CA LEU A 995 7.97 -10.42 9.91
C LEU A 995 7.97 -9.05 10.60
N ILE A 996 7.18 -8.91 11.66
CA ILE A 996 7.16 -7.70 12.50
C ILE A 996 8.50 -7.51 13.22
N ALA A 997 9.12 -8.58 13.73
CA ALA A 997 10.45 -8.51 14.33
C ALA A 997 11.50 -7.92 13.38
N MET A 998 11.58 -8.45 12.16
CA MET A 998 12.49 -7.97 11.12
C MET A 998 12.20 -6.51 10.75
N ARG A 999 10.92 -6.13 10.61
CA ARG A 999 10.49 -4.75 10.35
C ARG A 999 10.94 -3.75 11.43
N TYR A 1000 11.06 -4.18 12.68
CA TYR A 1000 11.57 -3.38 13.81
C TYR A 1000 13.07 -3.61 14.11
N GLY A 1001 13.79 -4.31 13.23
CA GLY A 1001 15.22 -4.58 13.37
C GLY A 1001 15.58 -5.57 14.48
N ALA A 1002 14.62 -6.32 15.03
CA ALA A 1002 14.87 -7.40 15.98
C ALA A 1002 15.08 -8.72 15.23
N VAL A 1003 16.16 -9.43 15.55
CA VAL A 1003 16.57 -10.61 14.77
C VAL A 1003 15.74 -11.84 15.18
N PRO A 1004 15.03 -12.50 14.25
CA PRO A 1004 14.20 -13.66 14.57
C PRO A 1004 15.05 -14.89 14.91
N VAL A 1005 14.62 -15.62 15.95
CA VAL A 1005 15.18 -16.92 16.37
C VAL A 1005 14.05 -17.95 16.31
N VAL A 1006 14.06 -18.85 15.32
CA VAL A 1006 12.87 -19.64 14.95
C VAL A 1006 13.12 -21.13 14.79
N ARG A 1007 12.08 -21.94 14.97
CA ARG A 1007 12.07 -23.33 14.50
C ARG A 1007 11.83 -23.37 12.98
N LYS A 1008 12.53 -24.23 12.24
CA LYS A 1008 12.23 -24.49 10.82
C LYS A 1008 10.92 -25.27 10.68
N THR A 1009 9.83 -24.57 10.39
CA THR A 1009 8.50 -25.14 10.04
C THR A 1009 7.63 -24.08 9.37
N GLY A 1010 6.81 -24.50 8.40
CA GLY A 1010 5.89 -23.65 7.65
C GLY A 1010 6.50 -22.31 7.21
N GLY A 1011 5.77 -21.21 7.43
CA GLY A 1011 6.21 -19.88 7.01
C GLY A 1011 7.41 -19.33 7.77
N LEU A 1012 7.76 -19.88 8.95
CA LEU A 1012 9.01 -19.51 9.64
C LEU A 1012 10.24 -19.94 8.82
N PHE A 1013 10.16 -21.10 8.16
CA PHE A 1013 11.23 -21.54 7.26
C PHE A 1013 11.23 -20.72 5.96
N ASP A 1014 10.06 -20.42 5.37
CA ASP A 1014 9.98 -19.62 4.13
C ASP A 1014 10.50 -18.18 4.28
N THR A 1015 10.40 -17.60 5.49
CA THR A 1015 10.67 -16.18 5.76
C THR A 1015 11.96 -15.90 6.53
N VAL A 1016 12.47 -16.88 7.30
CA VAL A 1016 13.75 -16.75 8.01
C VAL A 1016 14.82 -17.62 7.35
N PHE A 1017 15.92 -16.98 6.96
CA PHE A 1017 17.11 -17.56 6.36
C PHE A 1017 18.24 -17.52 7.39
N ASP A 1018 18.77 -18.69 7.75
CA ASP A 1018 19.86 -18.84 8.70
C ASP A 1018 21.17 -18.20 8.22
N VAL A 1019 21.75 -17.35 9.06
CA VAL A 1019 23.02 -16.64 8.80
C VAL A 1019 24.22 -17.52 8.49
N ASP A 1020 24.24 -18.76 9.00
CA ASP A 1020 25.33 -19.70 8.73
C ASP A 1020 25.05 -20.57 7.49
N HIS A 1021 23.79 -21.00 7.29
CA HIS A 1021 23.46 -22.15 6.42
C HIS A 1021 22.61 -21.83 5.18
N ASP A 1022 21.84 -20.74 5.16
CA ASP A 1022 20.81 -20.50 4.12
C ASP A 1022 21.22 -19.45 3.06
N LYS A 1023 22.51 -19.16 2.89
CA LYS A 1023 23.01 -18.11 1.98
C LYS A 1023 22.52 -18.28 0.54
N GLU A 1024 22.59 -19.50 0.01
CA GLU A 1024 22.09 -19.83 -1.33
C GLU A 1024 20.55 -19.68 -1.42
N ARG A 1025 19.83 -20.10 -0.37
CA ARG A 1025 18.36 -20.03 -0.28
C ARG A 1025 17.84 -18.59 -0.18
N ALA A 1026 18.60 -17.69 0.45
CA ALA A 1026 18.33 -16.25 0.47
C ALA A 1026 18.65 -15.60 -0.89
N GLN A 1027 19.81 -15.93 -1.47
CA GLN A 1027 20.27 -15.38 -2.75
C GLN A 1027 19.31 -15.72 -3.91
N ALA A 1028 18.72 -16.92 -3.92
CA ALA A 1028 17.68 -17.31 -4.89
C ALA A 1028 16.38 -16.48 -4.80
N GLN A 1029 16.16 -15.73 -3.71
CA GLN A 1029 15.07 -14.76 -3.57
C GLN A 1029 15.54 -13.31 -3.65
N VAL A 1030 16.80 -13.07 -4.03
CA VAL A 1030 17.45 -11.74 -4.04
C VAL A 1030 17.44 -11.10 -2.63
N LEU A 1031 17.61 -11.92 -1.60
CA LEU A 1031 17.67 -11.56 -0.18
C LEU A 1031 19.01 -11.96 0.45
N GLU A 1032 19.31 -11.38 1.61
CA GLU A 1032 20.41 -11.80 2.48
C GLU A 1032 19.88 -12.65 3.65
N PRO A 1033 20.72 -13.47 4.31
CA PRO A 1033 20.35 -14.12 5.55
C PRO A 1033 19.89 -13.13 6.62
N ASN A 1034 18.87 -13.51 7.39
CA ASN A 1034 18.11 -12.57 8.24
C ASN A 1034 17.81 -13.07 9.67
N GLY A 1035 18.23 -14.28 10.05
CA GLY A 1035 18.00 -14.77 11.42
C GLY A 1035 18.73 -16.04 11.80
N PHE A 1036 18.32 -16.60 12.94
CA PHE A 1036 18.84 -17.85 13.48
C PHE A 1036 17.74 -18.91 13.50
N SER A 1037 18.04 -20.09 12.98
CA SER A 1037 17.08 -21.20 12.89
C SER A 1037 17.54 -22.43 13.67
N PHE A 1038 16.59 -23.29 14.04
CA PHE A 1038 16.87 -24.63 14.53
C PHE A 1038 15.93 -25.70 13.99
N ASP A 1039 16.50 -26.90 13.88
CA ASP A 1039 15.81 -28.16 13.67
C ASP A 1039 15.50 -28.83 15.02
N GLY A 1040 14.67 -29.87 15.02
CA GLY A 1040 14.18 -30.51 16.25
C GLY A 1040 12.99 -29.75 16.87
N ALA A 1041 12.39 -30.32 17.91
CA ALA A 1041 11.25 -29.76 18.65
C ALA A 1041 11.49 -29.93 20.16
N ASP A 1042 12.73 -29.66 20.56
CA ASP A 1042 13.35 -30.06 21.82
C ASP A 1042 14.35 -29.00 22.31
N ALA A 1043 14.75 -29.13 23.58
CA ALA A 1043 15.67 -28.19 24.23
C ALA A 1043 17.03 -28.02 23.50
N PRO A 1044 17.71 -29.08 23.02
CA PRO A 1044 18.95 -28.94 22.25
C PRO A 1044 18.83 -28.10 20.97
N GLY A 1045 17.70 -28.15 20.26
CA GLY A 1045 17.46 -27.31 19.09
C GLY A 1045 17.37 -25.82 19.46
N VAL A 1046 16.58 -25.50 20.50
CA VAL A 1046 16.48 -24.15 21.07
C VAL A 1046 17.86 -23.65 21.50
N ASP A 1047 18.61 -24.48 22.24
CA ASP A 1047 19.97 -24.17 22.68
C ASP A 1047 20.89 -23.89 21.49
N TYR A 1048 20.82 -24.65 20.41
CA TYR A 1048 21.66 -24.45 19.23
C TYR A 1048 21.47 -23.05 18.62
N ALA A 1049 20.23 -22.65 18.31
CA ALA A 1049 19.99 -21.33 17.71
C ALA A 1049 20.24 -20.18 18.70
N LEU A 1050 19.72 -20.30 19.93
CA LEU A 1050 19.80 -19.24 20.94
C LEU A 1050 21.24 -19.02 21.42
N ASN A 1051 22.07 -20.07 21.48
CA ASN A 1051 23.49 -19.91 21.81
C ASN A 1051 24.28 -19.19 20.71
N ARG A 1052 23.99 -19.46 19.43
CA ARG A 1052 24.60 -18.74 18.29
C ARG A 1052 24.19 -17.27 18.29
N ALA A 1053 22.88 -17.02 18.40
CA ALA A 1053 22.29 -15.68 18.46
C ALA A 1053 22.95 -14.81 19.55
N ILE A 1054 22.95 -15.28 20.79
CA ILE A 1054 23.53 -14.52 21.92
C ILE A 1054 25.05 -14.38 21.81
N SER A 1055 25.77 -15.36 21.25
CA SER A 1055 27.21 -15.18 20.99
C SER A 1055 27.47 -14.14 19.91
N ALA A 1056 26.73 -14.15 18.79
CA ALA A 1056 26.93 -13.13 17.75
C ALA A 1056 26.65 -11.70 18.25
N TRP A 1057 25.77 -11.54 19.24
CA TRP A 1057 25.53 -10.27 19.93
C TRP A 1057 26.75 -9.81 20.76
N TYR A 1058 27.32 -10.69 21.59
CA TYR A 1058 28.47 -10.37 22.45
C TYR A 1058 29.80 -10.29 21.68
N ASP A 1059 30.05 -11.29 20.84
CA ASP A 1059 31.33 -11.56 20.19
C ASP A 1059 31.45 -10.84 18.82
N GLY A 1060 30.32 -10.37 18.24
CA GLY A 1060 30.22 -9.85 16.87
C GLY A 1060 29.34 -8.61 16.73
N ARG A 1061 29.31 -7.73 17.74
CA ARG A 1061 28.36 -6.59 17.87
C ARG A 1061 28.21 -5.70 16.63
N GLU A 1062 29.29 -5.41 15.89
CA GLU A 1062 29.22 -4.61 14.66
C GLU A 1062 28.47 -5.33 13.53
N TRP A 1063 28.78 -6.62 13.32
CA TRP A 1063 28.06 -7.48 12.38
C TRP A 1063 26.60 -7.66 12.78
N PHE A 1064 26.31 -7.81 14.09
CA PHE A 1064 24.95 -7.91 14.59
C PHE A 1064 24.14 -6.63 14.34
N ASN A 1065 24.76 -5.45 14.52
CA ASN A 1065 24.13 -4.17 14.19
C ASN A 1065 23.90 -4.03 12.67
N SER A 1066 24.80 -4.55 11.83
CA SER A 1066 24.58 -4.65 10.37
C SER A 1066 23.43 -5.60 10.02
N LEU A 1067 23.29 -6.73 10.72
CA LEU A 1067 22.15 -7.64 10.54
C LEU A 1067 20.83 -6.95 10.92
N CYS A 1068 20.78 -6.20 12.02
CA CYS A 1068 19.61 -5.40 12.41
C CYS A 1068 19.20 -4.39 11.32
N LYS A 1069 20.17 -3.85 10.56
CA LYS A 1069 19.91 -3.03 9.37
C LYS A 1069 19.37 -3.87 8.20
N THR A 1070 20.07 -4.95 7.83
CA THR A 1070 19.68 -5.85 6.73
C THR A 1070 18.24 -6.33 6.89
N VAL A 1071 17.80 -6.76 8.09
CA VAL A 1071 16.43 -7.27 8.29
C VAL A 1071 15.34 -6.21 8.13
N MET A 1072 15.63 -4.93 8.39
CA MET A 1072 14.69 -3.83 8.15
C MET A 1072 14.58 -3.43 6.67
N GLU A 1073 15.60 -3.74 5.86
CA GLU A 1073 15.64 -3.43 4.42
C GLU A 1073 15.05 -4.56 3.55
N GLN A 1074 14.59 -5.64 4.17
CA GLN A 1074 13.81 -6.70 3.50
C GLN A 1074 12.32 -6.36 3.55
N ASP A 1075 11.70 -6.27 2.38
CA ASP A 1075 10.26 -5.99 2.26
C ASP A 1075 9.43 -7.24 2.53
N TRP A 1076 8.81 -7.27 3.71
CA TRP A 1076 7.84 -8.28 4.13
C TRP A 1076 6.39 -7.77 4.09
N SER A 1077 6.13 -6.68 3.38
CA SER A 1077 4.77 -6.16 3.17
C SER A 1077 3.98 -6.97 2.14
N TRP A 1078 2.75 -6.55 1.88
CA TRP A 1078 1.88 -7.16 0.87
C TRP A 1078 2.28 -6.86 -0.60
N ASN A 1079 3.30 -6.03 -0.85
CA ASN A 1079 3.76 -5.66 -2.20
C ASN A 1079 3.97 -6.88 -3.13
N ARG A 1080 4.57 -7.97 -2.64
CA ARG A 1080 4.76 -9.21 -3.39
C ARG A 1080 3.58 -10.19 -3.22
N PRO A 1081 3.12 -10.55 -1.99
CA PRO A 1081 1.99 -11.46 -1.80
C PRO A 1081 0.70 -11.08 -2.53
N ALA A 1082 0.37 -9.79 -2.64
CA ALA A 1082 -0.85 -9.36 -3.35
C ALA A 1082 -0.79 -9.70 -4.84
N LEU A 1083 0.37 -9.61 -5.48
CA LEU A 1083 0.58 -10.06 -6.87
C LEU A 1083 0.38 -11.57 -7.00
N GLU A 1084 0.94 -12.36 -6.09
CA GLU A 1084 0.76 -13.82 -6.07
C GLU A 1084 -0.71 -14.22 -5.83
N TYR A 1085 -1.48 -13.43 -5.06
CA TYR A 1085 -2.94 -13.59 -4.91
C TYR A 1085 -3.72 -13.17 -6.16
N LEU A 1086 -3.34 -12.09 -6.86
CA LEU A 1086 -3.95 -11.74 -8.15
C LEU A 1086 -3.77 -12.86 -9.18
N GLU A 1087 -2.56 -13.42 -9.32
CA GLU A 1087 -2.32 -14.56 -10.22
C GLU A 1087 -3.20 -15.77 -9.86
N LEU A 1088 -3.43 -16.04 -8.57
CA LEU A 1088 -4.37 -17.07 -8.12
C LEU A 1088 -5.83 -16.76 -8.52
N TYR A 1089 -6.27 -15.49 -8.43
CA TYR A 1089 -7.60 -15.05 -8.85
C TYR A 1089 -7.79 -15.15 -10.37
N HIS A 1090 -6.81 -14.71 -11.17
CA HIS A 1090 -6.84 -14.86 -12.62
C HIS A 1090 -6.82 -16.35 -13.02
N SER A 1091 -5.99 -17.16 -12.38
CA SER A 1091 -5.95 -18.62 -12.55
C SER A 1091 -7.25 -19.33 -12.14
N ALA A 1092 -8.06 -18.75 -11.25
CA ALA A 1092 -9.40 -19.26 -10.91
C ALA A 1092 -10.47 -18.93 -11.95
N ARG A 1093 -10.26 -17.90 -12.79
CA ARG A 1093 -11.20 -17.45 -13.85
C ARG A 1093 -10.94 -18.10 -15.22
N LYS A 1094 -9.79 -18.76 -15.40
CA LYS A 1094 -9.48 -19.65 -16.53
C LYS A 1094 -10.38 -20.90 -16.49
#